data_AF-A0A3N0WHQ9-F1
#
_entry.id   AF-A0A3N0WHQ9-F1
#
_cell.length_a   1.000
_cell.length_b   1.000
_cell.length_c   1.000
_cell.angle_alpha   90.00
_cell.angle_beta   90.00
_cell.angle_gamma   90.00
#
_symmetry.space_group_name_H-M   'P 1'
#
loop_
_entity.id
_entity.type
_entity.pdbx_description
1 polymer ?
#
loop_
_entity_poly.entity_id
_entity_poly.type
_entity_poly.pdbx_seq_one_letter_code
_entity_poly.pdbx_strand_id
1 'polypeptide(L)'
;RVSIQTTLNTISTNVLNNESSSTTPFTQNGLDVYYTRNAFPTGNMTLLGVNYYDQYPAGSPAQPVQIQNQTTLGGAPVTITSNGWSSVRSIKTYPTGSYVKNIENDSWTSSFIWYDTLGRVIGTYGKNPLGGFIQTESVLDFSGKALETYTYHSRNTSSTEVSIKDRYVYNPQHYLSKHYQQINANPEELLSEYTYNDLGQITNKKVGNSLQSIDYTYNIRGWLTGINPNDLSGLNNKLFAYKLKYNTVEGAENPNNSYTNLKVKPRYNGGIAEVDWKTAYGANEPLRRYGYVYDGANRLRAGFFQIATNPYSKEYTEVMDYDLNGNINTLKRTGASVSGTAEVMDDLTYTYNGNRLSYIKESGRGNALSGYPLGAGQGQTIGYDGNGNMTSHLDKGFTAISYNFLNLPSKITHTNTANTLQYVYAANGSKVQMIQGAEITDYLGSFQYTYNGVAVSSQILANEEGYYDFVNRRYVYQYKDHLGNIRVSYTKKTGGGTTILEENNYYAFGLKHGGYNTGDTTNNKFKYLYNRKELQSNGNLDYGWRQYMPDLGRWNGMDQLAENYLSTSPYAYVANNPVLRVDVDGRWFNQDGSIDTSGITPGFTSGKQMYQHFLGQYPEQGGGSGYYGGYNFTGKEAGSIFNYFKNGGSMSELSFDNNYVSWWTGGALGDANTAQEMIGHMMKLSTSPEDSSLGIYSPLSQGNTLLSFNGVYMSNLPYRRYIGTARRNAPFTYRGVRYYGNGRTFLKSESLINVKGLIRTGKILGPISVGVGIILDYGYGVKEYERDPNSPNAVHPRKADLNTTMGIYGLTGVGTIPSLLYFGVDSFYPGGWEGYGNDYQSIQSQNAAIIPGFITAPYGSQKF
;
A
#
# COMPACT_ATOMS: atom_id res chain seq x y z
N ARG A 1 -31.01 17.24 6.67
CA ARG A 1 -30.03 18.14 6.02
C ARG A 1 -30.53 19.59 5.95
N VAL A 2 -31.65 19.88 5.28
CA VAL A 2 -32.19 21.26 5.17
C VAL A 2 -32.37 21.91 6.55
N SER A 3 -33.03 21.25 7.50
CA SER A 3 -33.18 21.79 8.86
C SER A 3 -31.85 22.10 9.56
N ILE A 4 -30.85 21.22 9.49
CA ILE A 4 -29.51 21.45 10.08
C ILE A 4 -28.81 22.62 9.36
N GLN A 5 -28.91 22.70 8.03
CA GLN A 5 -28.34 23.81 7.26
C GLN A 5 -29.03 25.13 7.60
N THR A 6 -30.35 25.13 7.76
CA THR A 6 -31.11 26.30 8.22
C THR A 6 -30.64 26.71 9.61
N THR A 7 -30.51 25.77 10.55
CA THR A 7 -29.98 26.06 11.89
C THR A 7 -28.59 26.67 11.82
N LEU A 8 -27.66 26.07 11.06
CA LEU A 8 -26.30 26.60 10.84
C LEU A 8 -26.33 28.02 10.24
N ASN A 9 -27.15 28.26 9.23
CA ASN A 9 -27.28 29.57 8.58
C ASN A 9 -27.85 30.64 9.54
N THR A 10 -28.58 30.24 10.59
CA THR A 10 -29.18 31.14 11.58
C THR A 10 -28.37 31.32 12.86
N ILE A 11 -27.28 30.56 13.05
CA ILE A 11 -26.39 30.70 14.21
C ILE A 11 -25.54 31.97 14.03
N SER A 12 -25.78 32.99 14.86
CA SER A 12 -25.11 34.30 14.79
C SER A 12 -23.70 34.31 15.40
N THR A 13 -23.40 33.38 16.31
CA THR A 13 -22.08 33.18 16.92
C THR A 13 -21.85 31.69 17.17
N ASN A 14 -20.68 31.19 16.80
CA ASN A 14 -20.34 29.79 17.06
C ASN A 14 -19.99 29.61 18.54
N VAL A 15 -20.95 29.08 19.31
CA VAL A 15 -20.80 28.79 20.74
C VAL A 15 -19.96 27.52 20.88
N LEU A 16 -18.62 27.66 20.89
CA LEU A 16 -17.61 26.59 21.07
C LEU A 16 -17.73 25.41 20.08
N ASN A 17 -16.69 25.17 19.27
CA ASN A 17 -16.61 24.00 18.38
C ASN A 17 -15.89 22.79 19.00
N ASN A 18 -15.52 22.89 20.28
CA ASN A 18 -14.70 21.90 20.95
C ASN A 18 -15.40 21.36 22.19
N GLU A 19 -15.28 20.05 22.37
CA GLU A 19 -15.65 19.39 23.62
C GLU A 19 -14.39 19.12 24.46
N SER A 20 -14.55 19.13 25.78
CA SER A 20 -13.51 18.76 26.74
C SER A 20 -13.85 17.43 27.39
N SER A 21 -12.85 16.68 27.86
CA SER A 21 -13.09 15.46 28.62
C SER A 21 -13.94 15.74 29.87
N SER A 22 -14.86 14.84 30.20
CA SER A 22 -15.72 14.94 31.39
C SER A 22 -15.63 13.67 32.22
N THR A 23 -15.68 13.80 33.56
CA THR A 23 -15.83 12.65 34.48
C THR A 23 -17.28 12.19 34.61
N THR A 24 -18.23 13.04 34.22
CA THR A 24 -19.67 12.73 34.19
C THR A 24 -20.09 12.53 32.74
N PRO A 25 -20.59 11.35 32.35
CA PRO A 25 -20.97 11.12 30.97
C PRO A 25 -22.32 11.77 30.65
N PHE A 26 -22.55 12.05 29.38
CA PHE A 26 -23.92 12.12 28.85
C PHE A 26 -24.22 10.85 28.07
N THR A 27 -25.46 10.38 28.13
CA THR A 27 -25.89 9.20 27.37
C THR A 27 -26.50 9.63 26.04
N GLN A 28 -26.05 9.04 24.93
CA GLN A 28 -26.58 9.29 23.60
C GLN A 28 -26.48 8.01 22.76
N ASN A 29 -27.56 7.64 22.07
CA ASN A 29 -27.64 6.41 21.27
C ASN A 29 -27.21 5.13 22.03
N GLY A 30 -27.53 5.04 23.33
CA GLY A 30 -27.20 3.89 24.18
C GLY A 30 -25.73 3.80 24.60
N LEU A 31 -24.92 4.84 24.34
CA LEU A 31 -23.53 4.94 24.76
C LEU A 31 -23.35 6.09 25.75
N ASP A 32 -22.64 5.83 26.83
CA ASP A 32 -22.16 6.87 27.75
C ASP A 32 -20.89 7.51 27.20
N VAL A 33 -20.93 8.82 26.99
CA VAL A 33 -19.86 9.61 26.38
C VAL A 33 -19.23 10.53 27.41
N TYR A 34 -17.92 10.37 27.62
CA TYR A 34 -17.13 11.11 28.63
C TYR A 34 -16.50 12.38 28.06
N TYR A 35 -17.31 13.13 27.33
CA TYR A 35 -17.01 14.47 26.83
C TYR A 35 -18.09 15.43 27.32
N THR A 36 -17.80 16.72 27.31
CA THR A 36 -18.85 17.75 27.41
C THR A 36 -19.79 17.63 26.20
N ARG A 37 -20.95 18.29 26.29
CA ARG A 37 -21.94 18.39 25.21
C ARG A 37 -22.29 19.86 24.96
N ASN A 38 -21.26 20.68 24.84
CA ASN A 38 -21.37 22.12 24.70
C ASN A 38 -21.23 22.57 23.25
N ALA A 39 -20.57 21.77 22.41
CA ALA A 39 -20.34 22.07 21.02
C ALA A 39 -21.55 21.73 20.14
N PHE A 40 -21.72 22.52 19.08
CA PHE A 40 -22.78 22.28 18.11
C PHE A 40 -22.54 20.96 17.34
N PRO A 41 -23.58 20.14 17.10
CA PRO A 41 -24.97 20.31 17.52
C PRO A 41 -25.21 19.88 18.97
N THR A 42 -25.81 20.72 19.82
CA THR A 42 -26.05 20.36 21.23
C THR A 42 -27.23 19.38 21.41
N GLY A 43 -28.07 19.19 20.40
CA GLY A 43 -29.24 18.29 20.39
C GLY A 43 -29.53 17.70 19.01
N ASN A 44 -30.37 16.66 18.94
CA ASN A 44 -30.78 15.99 17.69
C ASN A 44 -29.60 15.50 16.82
N MET A 45 -28.62 14.84 17.44
CA MET A 45 -27.50 14.18 16.77
C MET A 45 -27.62 12.66 16.85
N THR A 46 -27.07 11.97 15.86
CA THR A 46 -26.76 10.53 15.94
C THR A 46 -25.25 10.38 16.02
N LEU A 47 -24.76 9.81 17.11
CA LEU A 47 -23.35 9.47 17.22
C LEU A 47 -23.05 8.28 16.31
N LEU A 48 -21.99 8.40 15.51
CA LEU A 48 -21.50 7.36 14.62
C LEU A 48 -20.21 6.72 15.17
N GLY A 49 -19.43 7.50 15.92
CA GLY A 49 -18.26 7.02 16.63
C GLY A 49 -17.81 8.03 17.68
N VAL A 50 -16.98 7.57 18.60
CA VAL A 50 -16.35 8.37 19.66
C VAL A 50 -14.89 7.91 19.77
N ASN A 51 -13.95 8.85 19.81
CA ASN A 51 -12.52 8.55 19.99
C ASN A 51 -12.02 9.26 21.23
N TYR A 52 -11.21 8.56 22.02
CA TYR A 52 -10.60 9.04 23.25
C TYR A 52 -9.08 9.12 23.09
N TYR A 53 -8.52 10.14 23.71
CA TYR A 53 -7.09 10.41 23.75
C TYR A 53 -6.68 10.73 25.20
N ASP A 54 -5.38 10.71 25.47
CA ASP A 54 -4.74 11.13 26.72
C ASP A 54 -4.98 10.25 27.96
N GLN A 55 -6.14 9.61 28.04
CA GLN A 55 -6.59 8.77 29.14
C GLN A 55 -7.66 7.78 28.67
N TYR A 56 -7.83 6.69 29.40
CA TYR A 56 -8.88 5.72 29.12
C TYR A 56 -10.21 6.20 29.76
N PRO A 57 -11.34 6.21 29.02
CA PRO A 57 -12.62 6.60 29.58
C PRO A 57 -13.11 5.59 30.63
N ALA A 58 -14.00 6.01 31.53
CA ALA A 58 -14.60 5.08 32.49
C ALA A 58 -15.42 4.00 31.77
N GLY A 59 -15.36 2.76 32.28
CA GLY A 59 -15.91 1.58 31.60
C GLY A 59 -14.98 0.94 30.56
N SER A 60 -13.79 1.50 30.34
CA SER A 60 -12.71 0.81 29.62
C SER A 60 -12.24 -0.44 30.38
N PRO A 61 -11.72 -1.46 29.67
CA PRO A 61 -11.02 -2.57 30.30
C PRO A 61 -9.89 -2.06 31.18
N ALA A 62 -9.65 -2.74 32.30
CA ALA A 62 -8.54 -2.41 33.17
C ALA A 62 -7.22 -2.49 32.39
N GLN A 63 -6.43 -1.43 32.42
CA GLN A 63 -5.11 -1.41 31.80
C GLN A 63 -4.23 -2.49 32.44
N PRO A 64 -3.68 -3.46 31.67
CA PRO A 64 -2.76 -4.45 32.21
C PRO A 64 -1.47 -3.78 32.68
N VAL A 65 -0.92 -4.14 33.84
CA VAL A 65 0.36 -3.57 34.33
C VAL A 65 1.51 -3.95 33.39
N GLN A 66 1.48 -5.17 32.85
CA GLN A 66 2.41 -5.65 31.85
C GLN A 66 1.66 -6.44 30.79
N ILE A 67 2.19 -6.44 29.57
CA ILE A 67 1.78 -7.31 28.47
C ILE A 67 3.03 -8.02 27.98
N GLN A 68 3.04 -9.35 27.97
CA GLN A 68 4.19 -10.17 27.55
C GLN A 68 5.53 -9.71 28.19
N ASN A 69 5.50 -9.43 29.51
CA ASN A 69 6.62 -8.88 30.31
C ASN A 69 7.06 -7.44 30.00
N GLN A 70 6.36 -6.74 29.10
CA GLN A 70 6.59 -5.33 28.81
C GLN A 70 5.65 -4.46 29.65
N THR A 71 6.22 -3.54 30.43
CA THR A 71 5.44 -2.57 31.22
C THR A 71 4.63 -1.65 30.32
N THR A 72 3.34 -1.50 30.62
CA THR A 72 2.47 -0.60 29.88
C THR A 72 2.61 0.85 30.39
N LEU A 73 2.42 1.81 29.49
CA LEU A 73 2.48 3.24 29.78
C LEU A 73 1.11 3.77 30.18
N GLY A 74 1.01 4.43 31.34
CA GLY A 74 -0.24 5.00 31.85
C GLY A 74 -0.42 6.50 31.56
N GLY A 75 -1.54 7.07 32.03
CA GLY A 75 -1.85 8.50 31.93
C GLY A 75 -0.99 9.40 32.82
N ALA A 76 -0.52 8.88 33.95
CA ALA A 76 0.39 9.59 34.84
C ALA A 76 1.79 9.71 34.20
N PRO A 77 2.40 10.91 34.16
CA PRO A 77 3.78 11.07 33.69
C PRO A 77 4.77 10.26 34.55
N VAL A 78 5.56 9.41 33.91
CA VAL A 78 6.60 8.58 34.56
C VAL A 78 7.96 8.87 33.94
N THR A 79 9.01 8.96 34.76
CA THR A 79 10.39 9.07 34.27
C THR A 79 10.89 7.71 33.82
N ILE A 80 11.16 7.57 32.53
CA ILE A 80 11.68 6.36 31.91
C ILE A 80 13.14 6.60 31.52
N THR A 81 14.03 5.75 32.01
CA THR A 81 15.46 5.79 31.70
C THR A 81 15.81 4.62 30.79
N SER A 82 16.30 4.92 29.58
CA SER A 82 16.78 3.93 28.63
C SER A 82 18.17 4.35 28.12
N ASN A 83 19.12 3.42 28.14
CA ASN A 83 20.51 3.65 27.73
C ASN A 83 21.18 4.89 28.40
N GLY A 84 20.80 5.19 29.65
CA GLY A 84 21.33 6.31 30.43
C GLY A 84 20.71 7.67 30.13
N TRP A 85 19.66 7.73 29.30
CA TRP A 85 18.88 8.93 29.02
C TRP A 85 17.49 8.81 29.65
N SER A 86 17.13 9.80 30.47
CA SER A 86 15.83 9.86 31.12
C SER A 86 14.90 10.78 30.35
N SER A 87 13.65 10.37 30.18
CA SER A 87 12.58 11.19 29.62
C SER A 87 11.29 10.93 30.39
N VAL A 88 10.49 11.97 30.60
CA VAL A 88 9.17 11.84 31.22
C VAL A 88 8.17 11.50 30.11
N ARG A 89 7.42 10.41 30.27
CA ARG A 89 6.44 9.95 29.27
C ARG A 89 5.13 9.55 29.92
N SER A 90 4.06 9.66 29.16
CA SER A 90 2.73 9.12 29.44
C SER A 90 2.00 8.94 28.12
N ILE A 91 0.78 8.40 28.16
CA ILE A 91 -0.13 8.32 27.00
C ILE A 91 -0.82 9.65 26.67
N LYS A 92 -0.35 10.78 27.22
CA LYS A 92 -0.81 12.09 26.75
C LYS A 92 -0.47 12.24 25.27
N THR A 93 -1.41 12.79 24.52
CA THR A 93 -1.51 12.91 23.05
C THR A 93 -1.73 11.61 22.29
N TYR A 94 -1.90 10.47 22.96
CA TYR A 94 -2.04 9.16 22.32
C TYR A 94 -3.51 8.77 22.25
N PRO A 95 -3.96 8.07 21.19
CA PRO A 95 -5.29 7.49 21.16
C PRO A 95 -5.39 6.32 22.14
N THR A 96 -6.45 6.29 22.94
CA THR A 96 -6.60 5.33 24.05
C THR A 96 -7.79 4.39 23.84
N GLY A 97 -8.88 4.89 23.28
CA GLY A 97 -10.03 4.05 22.96
C GLY A 97 -10.94 4.65 21.90
N SER A 98 -11.73 3.81 21.27
CA SER A 98 -12.71 4.21 20.27
C SER A 98 -13.96 3.35 20.34
N TYR A 99 -15.07 3.94 19.91
CA TYR A 99 -16.37 3.30 19.78
C TYR A 99 -16.89 3.57 18.38
N VAL A 100 -17.43 2.56 17.73
CA VAL A 100 -18.03 2.67 16.40
C VAL A 100 -19.41 2.02 16.43
N LYS A 101 -20.41 2.77 15.97
CA LYS A 101 -21.80 2.33 15.92
C LYS A 101 -22.07 1.53 14.65
N ASN A 102 -22.91 0.51 14.73
CA ASN A 102 -23.53 -0.13 13.59
C ASN A 102 -24.70 0.72 13.08
N ILE A 103 -24.80 0.88 11.77
CA ILE A 103 -25.76 1.77 11.14
C ILE A 103 -27.17 1.17 11.18
N GLU A 104 -27.33 -0.12 10.89
CA GLU A 104 -28.64 -0.73 10.67
C GLU A 104 -29.31 -1.26 11.95
N ASN A 105 -28.55 -1.46 13.04
CA ASN A 105 -29.06 -2.07 14.27
C ASN A 105 -28.61 -1.39 15.56
N ASP A 106 -28.03 -0.20 15.46
CA ASP A 106 -27.62 0.67 16.57
C ASP A 106 -26.68 0.05 17.63
N SER A 107 -26.07 -1.10 17.34
CA SER A 107 -25.13 -1.75 18.25
C SER A 107 -23.74 -1.11 18.22
N TRP A 108 -22.93 -1.30 19.25
CA TRP A 108 -21.61 -0.66 19.37
C TRP A 108 -20.48 -1.68 19.41
N THR A 109 -19.39 -1.36 18.72
CA THR A 109 -18.08 -2.00 18.87
C THR A 109 -17.17 -1.04 19.62
N SER A 110 -16.41 -1.52 20.60
CA SER A 110 -15.38 -0.73 21.29
C SER A 110 -13.99 -1.28 21.02
N SER A 111 -12.99 -0.45 21.25
CA SER A 111 -11.59 -0.72 20.93
C SER A 111 -10.67 0.08 21.84
N PHE A 112 -9.65 -0.54 22.40
CA PHE A 112 -8.70 0.07 23.33
C PHE A 112 -7.27 -0.31 22.94
N ILE A 113 -6.33 0.59 23.20
CA ILE A 113 -4.94 0.46 22.77
C ILE A 113 -4.00 0.58 23.98
N TRP A 114 -3.05 -0.33 24.09
CA TRP A 114 -2.05 -0.38 25.14
C TRP A 114 -0.65 -0.13 24.57
N TYR A 115 0.10 0.78 25.22
CA TYR A 115 1.42 1.20 24.78
C TYR A 115 2.50 0.72 25.73
N ASP A 116 3.69 0.42 25.22
CA ASP A 116 4.87 0.22 26.04
C ASP A 116 5.47 1.56 26.49
N THR A 117 6.50 1.50 27.34
CA THR A 117 7.25 2.68 27.81
C THR A 117 7.98 3.46 26.69
N LEU A 118 8.06 2.92 25.48
CA LEU A 118 8.54 3.61 24.28
C LEU A 118 7.42 4.27 23.47
N GLY A 119 6.16 4.13 23.88
CA GLY A 119 5.01 4.64 23.17
C GLY A 119 4.63 3.81 21.94
N ARG A 120 5.09 2.55 21.86
CA ARG A 120 4.74 1.62 20.79
C ARG A 120 3.54 0.79 21.23
N VAL A 121 2.65 0.45 20.32
CA VAL A 121 1.51 -0.41 20.65
C VAL A 121 1.97 -1.83 20.87
N ILE A 122 1.61 -2.37 22.04
CA ILE A 122 1.94 -3.74 22.45
C ILE A 122 0.69 -4.54 22.80
N GLY A 123 -0.49 -3.93 22.76
CA GLY A 123 -1.72 -4.69 22.78
C GLY A 123 -2.95 -3.86 22.43
N THR A 124 -4.02 -4.56 22.09
CA THR A 124 -5.35 -3.99 21.87
C THR A 124 -6.41 -4.86 22.52
N TYR A 125 -7.56 -4.26 22.82
CA TYR A 125 -8.74 -4.97 23.26
C TYR A 125 -9.97 -4.40 22.57
N GLY A 126 -10.68 -5.22 21.79
CA GLY A 126 -11.91 -4.85 21.12
C GLY A 126 -13.09 -5.68 21.61
N LYS A 127 -14.23 -5.05 21.89
CA LYS A 127 -15.48 -5.74 22.24
C LYS A 127 -16.47 -5.62 21.09
N ASN A 128 -17.04 -6.76 20.68
CA ASN A 128 -18.02 -6.80 19.60
C ASN A 128 -19.46 -6.69 20.13
N PRO A 129 -20.44 -6.34 19.26
CA PRO A 129 -21.86 -6.25 19.62
C PRO A 129 -22.49 -7.52 20.22
N LEU A 130 -21.92 -8.69 19.92
CA LEU A 130 -22.42 -9.99 20.41
C LEU A 130 -21.93 -10.28 21.84
N GLY A 131 -21.20 -9.35 22.47
CA GLY A 131 -20.64 -9.48 23.81
C GLY A 131 -19.29 -10.18 23.87
N GLY A 132 -18.77 -10.65 22.74
CA GLY A 132 -17.45 -11.25 22.61
C GLY A 132 -16.34 -10.21 22.47
N PHE A 133 -15.12 -10.67 22.25
CA PHE A 133 -13.95 -9.80 22.15
C PHE A 133 -12.88 -10.31 21.20
N ILE A 134 -11.98 -9.42 20.85
CA ILE A 134 -10.67 -9.74 20.28
C ILE A 134 -9.61 -8.94 21.03
N GLN A 135 -8.60 -9.62 21.53
CA GLN A 135 -7.46 -9.02 22.21
C GLN A 135 -6.20 -9.40 21.47
N THR A 136 -5.33 -8.41 21.23
CA THR A 136 -4.00 -8.68 20.67
C THR A 136 -2.93 -8.22 21.63
N GLU A 137 -1.81 -8.91 21.62
CA GLU A 137 -0.61 -8.57 22.39
C GLU A 137 0.61 -8.82 21.50
N SER A 138 1.68 -8.04 21.68
CA SER A 138 2.86 -8.12 20.82
C SER A 138 4.15 -8.02 21.61
N VAL A 139 5.09 -8.90 21.30
CA VAL A 139 6.49 -8.79 21.69
C VAL A 139 7.25 -8.13 20.56
N LEU A 140 7.85 -6.98 20.82
CA LEU A 140 8.53 -6.19 19.78
C LEU A 140 10.05 -6.22 19.94
N ASP A 141 10.77 -6.24 18.82
CA ASP A 141 12.21 -5.93 18.81
C ASP A 141 12.46 -4.43 19.07
N PHE A 142 13.72 -4.02 19.14
CA PHE A 142 14.06 -2.61 19.38
C PHE A 142 13.53 -1.66 18.28
N SER A 143 13.52 -2.10 17.02
CA SER A 143 13.02 -1.32 15.89
C SER A 143 11.49 -1.23 15.82
N GLY A 144 10.78 -1.99 16.67
CA GLY A 144 9.33 -2.03 16.74
C GLY A 144 8.68 -3.13 15.91
N LYS A 145 9.46 -4.07 15.36
CA LYS A 145 8.91 -5.23 14.65
C LYS A 145 8.38 -6.25 15.63
N ALA A 146 7.25 -6.88 15.29
CA ALA A 146 6.76 -8.01 16.04
C ALA A 146 7.72 -9.20 15.90
N LEU A 147 8.15 -9.75 17.04
CA LEU A 147 8.79 -11.05 17.17
C LEU A 147 7.75 -12.14 17.47
N GLU A 148 6.76 -11.80 18.29
CA GLU A 148 5.62 -12.65 18.59
C GLU A 148 4.36 -11.79 18.69
N THR A 149 3.23 -12.31 18.22
CA THR A 149 1.90 -11.73 18.48
C THR A 149 0.97 -12.79 19.06
N TYR A 150 0.18 -12.40 20.03
CA TYR A 150 -0.83 -13.24 20.66
C TYR A 150 -2.20 -12.65 20.34
N THR A 151 -3.11 -13.45 19.79
CA THR A 151 -4.50 -13.05 19.58
C THR A 151 -5.40 -13.96 20.40
N TYR A 152 -6.26 -13.36 21.22
CA TYR A 152 -7.31 -14.04 21.96
C TYR A 152 -8.65 -13.59 21.41
N HIS A 153 -9.53 -14.52 21.09
CA HIS A 153 -10.80 -14.22 20.44
C HIS A 153 -11.94 -15.03 21.04
N SER A 154 -13.05 -14.37 21.31
CA SER A 154 -14.33 -15.02 21.53
C SER A 154 -15.42 -14.32 20.74
N ARG A 155 -16.25 -15.11 20.06
CA ARG A 155 -17.38 -14.59 19.27
C ARG A 155 -18.41 -13.88 20.15
N ASN A 156 -18.79 -14.49 21.26
CA ASN A 156 -19.79 -14.00 22.21
C ASN A 156 -19.53 -14.56 23.63
N THR A 157 -20.31 -14.15 24.62
CA THR A 157 -20.11 -14.57 26.03
C THR A 157 -20.22 -16.08 26.29
N SER A 158 -20.85 -16.84 25.40
CA SER A 158 -21.02 -18.29 25.52
C SER A 158 -19.99 -19.08 24.69
N SER A 159 -19.22 -18.41 23.84
CA SER A 159 -18.25 -19.04 22.95
C SER A 159 -16.94 -19.30 23.67
N THR A 160 -16.36 -20.48 23.44
CA THR A 160 -15.01 -20.80 23.92
C THR A 160 -14.00 -19.84 23.27
N GLU A 161 -13.09 -19.33 24.09
CA GLU A 161 -11.99 -18.50 23.61
C GLU A 161 -11.03 -19.31 22.73
N VAL A 162 -10.60 -18.69 21.64
CA VAL A 162 -9.54 -19.17 20.76
C VAL A 162 -8.31 -18.34 21.03
N SER A 163 -7.17 -18.99 21.28
CA SER A 163 -5.87 -18.34 21.37
C SER A 163 -5.03 -18.65 20.13
N ILE A 164 -4.27 -17.65 19.68
CA ILE A 164 -3.39 -17.74 18.52
C ILE A 164 -2.06 -17.13 18.93
N LYS A 165 -0.96 -17.82 18.66
CA LYS A 165 0.38 -17.26 18.75
C LYS A 165 1.00 -17.27 17.37
N ASP A 166 1.37 -16.11 16.85
CA ASP A 166 2.24 -16.00 15.69
C ASP A 166 3.66 -15.66 16.14
N ARG A 167 4.66 -16.26 15.51
CA ARG A 167 6.07 -16.03 15.78
C ARG A 167 6.83 -15.78 14.50
N TYR A 168 7.65 -14.73 14.52
CA TYR A 168 8.32 -14.17 13.36
C TYR A 168 9.83 -14.27 13.52
N VAL A 169 10.52 -14.74 12.50
CA VAL A 169 11.97 -14.82 12.44
C VAL A 169 12.47 -13.95 11.31
N TYR A 170 13.36 -13.01 11.61
CA TYR A 170 13.96 -12.12 10.62
C TYR A 170 15.40 -12.53 10.31
N ASN A 171 15.84 -12.29 9.09
CA ASN A 171 17.24 -12.43 8.69
C ASN A 171 18.08 -11.23 9.16
N PRO A 172 19.42 -11.25 9.02
CA PRO A 172 20.29 -10.13 9.44
C PRO A 172 20.03 -8.81 8.70
N GLN A 173 19.51 -8.87 7.47
CA GLN A 173 19.04 -7.71 6.68
C GLN A 173 17.63 -7.27 7.08
N HIS A 174 17.12 -7.82 8.19
CA HIS A 174 15.84 -7.46 8.77
C HIS A 174 14.63 -7.90 7.92
N TYR A 175 14.80 -8.71 6.87
CA TYR A 175 13.69 -9.30 6.12
C TYR A 175 13.06 -10.52 6.83
N LEU A 176 11.80 -10.87 6.59
CA LEU A 176 11.10 -11.94 7.29
C LEU A 176 11.55 -13.25 6.68
N SER A 177 12.27 -14.06 7.46
CA SER A 177 12.69 -15.37 7.01
C SER A 177 11.62 -16.44 7.25
N LYS A 178 10.91 -16.39 8.39
CA LYS A 178 9.91 -17.42 8.74
C LYS A 178 8.75 -16.83 9.53
N HIS A 179 7.56 -17.35 9.30
CA HIS A 179 6.36 -17.10 10.10
C HIS A 179 5.73 -18.42 10.53
N TYR A 180 5.59 -18.55 11.84
CA TYR A 180 4.94 -19.67 12.50
C TYR A 180 3.61 -19.24 13.11
N GLN A 181 2.63 -20.12 13.13
CA GLN A 181 1.35 -19.90 13.81
C GLN A 181 0.97 -21.11 14.66
N GLN A 182 0.50 -20.84 15.86
CA GLN A 182 -0.02 -21.85 16.78
C GLN A 182 -1.45 -21.49 17.14
N ILE A 183 -2.38 -22.42 16.94
CA ILE A 183 -3.79 -22.27 17.32
C ILE A 183 -4.06 -23.08 18.58
N ASN A 184 -4.53 -22.42 19.65
CA ASN A 184 -4.74 -23.00 20.96
C ASN A 184 -3.48 -23.76 21.44
N ALA A 185 -3.67 -24.95 22.01
CA ALA A 185 -2.59 -25.84 22.42
C ALA A 185 -2.11 -26.80 21.30
N ASN A 186 -2.47 -26.55 20.03
CA ASN A 186 -1.98 -27.38 18.92
C ASN A 186 -0.47 -27.18 18.72
N PRO A 187 0.22 -28.08 17.99
CA PRO A 187 1.58 -27.84 17.54
C PRO A 187 1.68 -26.55 16.70
N GLU A 188 2.82 -25.87 16.81
CA GLU A 188 3.13 -24.71 15.98
C GLU A 188 3.33 -25.13 14.51
N GLU A 189 2.63 -24.46 13.60
CA GLU A 189 2.68 -24.68 12.16
C GLU A 189 3.60 -23.63 11.52
N LEU A 190 4.56 -24.06 10.70
CA LEU A 190 5.32 -23.16 9.84
C LEU A 190 4.43 -22.73 8.67
N LEU A 191 3.81 -21.56 8.74
CA LEU A 191 2.97 -21.05 7.67
C LEU A 191 3.79 -20.75 6.42
N SER A 192 4.88 -20.00 6.59
CA SER A 192 5.73 -19.56 5.48
C SER A 192 7.22 -19.45 5.83
N GLU A 193 8.09 -19.81 4.88
CA GLU A 193 9.54 -19.59 4.90
C GLU A 193 9.97 -18.90 3.60
N TYR A 194 10.72 -17.81 3.71
CA TYR A 194 11.06 -16.91 2.59
C TYR A 194 12.55 -16.92 2.27
N THR A 195 12.86 -16.82 0.99
CA THR A 195 14.19 -16.53 0.45
C THR A 195 14.10 -15.29 -0.44
N TYR A 196 15.09 -14.41 -0.33
CA TYR A 196 15.13 -13.14 -1.05
C TYR A 196 16.34 -13.04 -1.97
N ASN A 197 16.23 -12.26 -3.04
CA ASN A 197 17.40 -11.81 -3.80
C ASN A 197 18.06 -10.57 -3.14
N ASP A 198 19.15 -10.09 -3.73
CA ASP A 198 19.90 -8.92 -3.23
C ASP A 198 19.11 -7.60 -3.26
N LEU A 199 17.98 -7.56 -3.98
CA LEU A 199 17.06 -6.41 -4.03
C LEU A 199 15.92 -6.51 -3.01
N GLY A 200 15.91 -7.55 -2.16
CA GLY A 200 14.85 -7.78 -1.17
C GLY A 200 13.55 -8.34 -1.76
N GLN A 201 13.57 -8.84 -2.99
CA GLN A 201 12.41 -9.49 -3.62
C GLN A 201 12.38 -10.98 -3.28
N ILE A 202 11.20 -11.53 -2.99
CA ILE A 202 11.02 -12.95 -2.68
C ILE A 202 11.34 -13.78 -3.92
N THR A 203 12.31 -14.68 -3.85
CA THR A 203 12.64 -15.62 -4.94
C THR A 203 12.06 -17.01 -4.69
N ASN A 204 11.92 -17.41 -3.43
CA ASN A 204 11.22 -18.63 -3.05
C ASN A 204 10.40 -18.41 -1.77
N LYS A 205 9.21 -19.02 -1.73
CA LYS A 205 8.37 -19.13 -0.54
C LYS A 205 7.94 -20.59 -0.33
N LYS A 206 8.29 -21.19 0.80
CA LYS A 206 7.73 -22.48 1.21
C LYS A 206 6.52 -22.26 2.09
N VAL A 207 5.45 -23.02 1.87
CA VAL A 207 4.15 -22.83 2.54
C VAL A 207 3.69 -24.14 3.18
N GLY A 208 3.13 -24.04 4.39
CA GLY A 208 2.51 -25.15 5.13
C GLY A 208 3.49 -26.23 5.53
N ASN A 209 4.52 -25.86 6.28
CA ASN A 209 5.62 -26.76 6.67
C ASN A 209 6.29 -27.44 5.46
N SER A 210 6.60 -26.63 4.45
CA SER A 210 7.17 -27.07 3.17
C SER A 210 6.29 -28.02 2.35
N LEU A 211 4.97 -27.98 2.55
CA LEU A 211 4.00 -28.72 1.74
C LEU A 211 4.04 -28.30 0.26
N GLN A 212 4.32 -27.02 0.02
CA GLN A 212 4.65 -26.49 -1.30
C GLN A 212 5.87 -25.58 -1.19
N SER A 213 6.69 -25.57 -2.24
CA SER A 213 7.74 -24.56 -2.47
C SER A 213 7.32 -23.77 -3.70
N ILE A 214 7.35 -22.46 -3.63
CA ILE A 214 6.85 -21.57 -4.67
C ILE A 214 8.01 -20.71 -5.13
N ASP A 215 8.35 -20.75 -6.41
CA ASP A 215 9.46 -20.01 -7.00
C ASP A 215 8.93 -18.78 -7.74
N TYR A 216 9.53 -17.63 -7.48
CA TYR A 216 9.15 -16.36 -8.11
C TYR A 216 10.29 -15.85 -8.98
N THR A 217 9.94 -15.32 -10.15
CA THR A 217 10.92 -14.74 -11.09
C THR A 217 10.49 -13.34 -11.48
N TYR A 218 11.47 -12.48 -11.78
CA TYR A 218 11.24 -11.09 -12.13
C TYR A 218 12.07 -10.69 -13.35
N ASN A 219 11.61 -9.66 -14.06
CA ASN A 219 12.44 -8.99 -15.06
C ASN A 219 13.33 -7.91 -14.42
N ILE A 220 14.19 -7.28 -15.22
CA ILE A 220 15.13 -6.24 -14.76
C ILE A 220 14.46 -4.97 -14.21
N ARG A 221 13.16 -4.77 -14.46
CA ARG A 221 12.35 -3.67 -13.92
C ARG A 221 11.64 -4.04 -12.61
N GLY A 222 11.90 -5.25 -12.10
CA GLY A 222 11.27 -5.78 -10.90
C GLY A 222 9.84 -6.30 -11.08
N TRP A 223 9.34 -6.39 -12.32
CA TRP A 223 8.01 -6.95 -12.56
C TRP A 223 8.03 -8.47 -12.50
N LEU A 224 7.01 -9.07 -11.88
CA LEU A 224 6.86 -10.52 -11.80
C LEU A 224 6.74 -11.13 -13.21
N THR A 225 7.55 -12.14 -13.50
CA THR A 225 7.51 -12.88 -14.77
C THR A 225 6.96 -14.30 -14.62
N GLY A 226 6.86 -14.82 -13.41
CA GLY A 226 6.24 -16.12 -13.20
C GLY A 226 6.28 -16.63 -11.77
N ILE A 227 5.42 -17.61 -11.52
CA ILE A 227 5.26 -18.38 -10.28
C ILE A 227 5.45 -19.86 -10.67
N ASN A 228 6.47 -20.53 -10.14
CA ASN A 228 6.91 -21.85 -10.62
C ASN A 228 7.04 -21.92 -12.16
N PRO A 229 7.64 -20.91 -12.85
CA PRO A 229 7.59 -20.84 -14.31
C PRO A 229 8.33 -22.00 -15.00
N ASN A 230 9.33 -22.58 -14.33
CA ASN A 230 10.09 -23.73 -14.82
C ASN A 230 9.28 -25.05 -14.78
N ASP A 231 8.16 -25.06 -14.05
CA ASP A 231 7.29 -26.24 -13.88
C ASP A 231 6.06 -26.20 -14.82
N LEU A 232 6.04 -25.28 -15.79
CA LEU A 232 4.97 -25.19 -16.79
C LEU A 232 4.94 -26.37 -17.78
N SER A 233 6.07 -27.03 -18.05
CA SER A 233 6.06 -28.23 -18.90
C SER A 233 5.48 -29.45 -18.14
N GLY A 234 5.78 -29.55 -16.85
CA GLY A 234 5.29 -30.58 -15.93
C GLY A 234 5.42 -30.08 -14.50
N LEU A 235 4.34 -30.19 -13.72
CA LEU A 235 4.22 -29.48 -12.45
C LEU A 235 5.19 -29.93 -11.34
N ASN A 236 5.94 -31.03 -11.49
CA ASN A 236 7.01 -31.44 -10.56
C ASN A 236 6.64 -31.34 -9.05
N ASN A 237 5.47 -31.86 -8.65
CA ASN A 237 4.89 -31.78 -7.30
C ASN A 237 4.36 -30.40 -6.86
N LYS A 238 4.47 -29.36 -7.70
CA LYS A 238 3.74 -28.10 -7.55
C LYS A 238 2.26 -28.32 -7.89
N LEU A 239 1.38 -27.50 -7.30
CA LEU A 239 -0.04 -27.52 -7.65
C LEU A 239 -0.43 -26.48 -8.70
N PHE A 240 0.43 -25.49 -8.92
CA PHE A 240 0.18 -24.37 -9.82
C PHE A 240 1.51 -23.85 -10.39
N ALA A 241 1.50 -23.54 -11.69
CA ALA A 241 2.59 -22.86 -12.38
C ALA A 241 2.01 -21.77 -13.28
N TYR A 242 2.72 -20.65 -13.40
CA TYR A 242 2.25 -19.41 -14.00
C TYR A 242 3.41 -18.64 -14.65
N LYS A 243 3.20 -18.07 -15.84
CA LYS A 243 4.17 -17.18 -16.50
C LYS A 243 3.46 -15.98 -17.09
N LEU A 244 3.99 -14.79 -16.81
CA LEU A 244 3.55 -13.51 -17.34
C LEU A 244 4.47 -13.10 -18.47
N LYS A 245 3.90 -12.67 -19.59
CA LYS A 245 4.64 -12.18 -20.75
C LYS A 245 4.18 -10.78 -21.08
N TYR A 246 5.15 -9.88 -21.18
CA TYR A 246 4.92 -8.47 -21.49
C TYR A 246 5.24 -8.23 -22.97
N ASN A 247 6.52 -8.31 -23.32
CA ASN A 247 7.07 -8.02 -24.64
C ASN A 247 7.26 -9.26 -25.51
N THR A 248 6.65 -10.39 -25.15
CA THR A 248 6.70 -11.64 -25.91
C THR A 248 5.29 -12.22 -26.04
N VAL A 249 5.05 -12.88 -27.17
CA VAL A 249 3.81 -13.58 -27.49
C VAL A 249 4.21 -14.92 -28.09
N GLU A 250 3.69 -16.01 -27.54
CA GLU A 250 3.93 -17.38 -28.02
C GLU A 250 2.64 -18.05 -28.52
N GLY A 251 1.46 -17.52 -28.17
CA GLY A 251 0.17 -18.04 -28.58
C GLY A 251 -0.19 -17.66 -30.02
N ALA A 252 -1.35 -18.11 -30.46
CA ALA A 252 -1.90 -17.66 -31.72
C ALA A 252 -2.16 -16.14 -31.65
N GLU A 253 -1.69 -15.39 -32.66
CA GLU A 253 -1.95 -13.95 -32.77
C GLU A 253 -3.46 -13.66 -32.88
N ASN A 254 -4.20 -14.55 -33.55
CA ASN A 254 -5.64 -14.47 -33.73
C ASN A 254 -6.31 -15.80 -33.34
N PRO A 255 -6.53 -16.06 -32.03
CA PRO A 255 -7.13 -17.31 -31.55
C PRO A 255 -8.60 -17.47 -31.95
N ASN A 256 -9.31 -16.37 -32.19
CA ASN A 256 -10.72 -16.38 -32.54
C ASN A 256 -10.96 -15.60 -33.83
N ASN A 257 -11.03 -16.34 -34.94
CA ASN A 257 -11.21 -15.78 -36.28
C ASN A 257 -12.53 -15.02 -36.51
N SER A 258 -13.47 -15.05 -35.57
CA SER A 258 -14.63 -14.15 -35.58
C SER A 258 -14.24 -12.68 -35.33
N TYR A 259 -13.03 -12.41 -34.83
CA TYR A 259 -12.51 -11.09 -34.46
C TYR A 259 -11.14 -10.80 -35.10
N THR A 260 -11.06 -10.84 -36.43
CA THR A 260 -9.79 -10.72 -37.18
C THR A 260 -8.97 -9.45 -36.92
N ASN A 261 -9.60 -8.39 -36.42
CA ASN A 261 -8.95 -7.12 -36.08
C ASN A 261 -8.37 -7.08 -34.65
N LEU A 262 -8.74 -8.04 -33.79
CA LEU A 262 -8.26 -8.11 -32.41
C LEU A 262 -7.10 -9.11 -32.33
N LYS A 263 -5.88 -8.56 -32.46
CA LYS A 263 -4.64 -9.35 -32.49
C LYS A 263 -3.88 -9.25 -31.17
N VAL A 264 -3.48 -10.40 -30.63
CA VAL A 264 -2.60 -10.48 -29.46
C VAL A 264 -1.19 -10.07 -29.87
N LYS A 265 -0.66 -9.01 -29.25
CA LYS A 265 0.63 -8.41 -29.63
C LYS A 265 1.52 -8.15 -28.41
N PRO A 266 2.86 -8.19 -28.58
CA PRO A 266 3.80 -7.76 -27.55
C PRO A 266 3.50 -6.35 -27.02
N ARG A 267 3.76 -6.14 -25.73
CA ARG A 267 3.59 -4.88 -25.01
C ARG A 267 4.93 -4.44 -24.41
N TYR A 268 5.29 -3.18 -24.62
CA TYR A 268 6.56 -2.60 -24.15
C TYR A 268 6.36 -1.54 -23.04
N ASN A 269 5.11 -1.21 -22.73
CA ASN A 269 4.69 -0.20 -21.75
C ASN A 269 4.32 -0.79 -20.38
N GLY A 270 4.68 -2.05 -20.11
CA GLY A 270 4.31 -2.75 -18.88
C GLY A 270 2.93 -3.40 -18.86
N GLY A 271 2.15 -3.28 -19.93
CA GLY A 271 0.96 -4.13 -20.11
C GLY A 271 1.35 -5.61 -20.29
N ILE A 272 0.51 -6.52 -19.80
CA ILE A 272 0.68 -7.97 -19.96
C ILE A 272 0.08 -8.36 -21.31
N ALA A 273 0.88 -8.95 -22.19
CA ALA A 273 0.42 -9.45 -23.48
C ALA A 273 -0.19 -10.86 -23.36
N GLU A 274 0.45 -11.74 -22.59
CA GLU A 274 -0.02 -13.10 -22.38
C GLU A 274 0.24 -13.59 -20.96
N VAL A 275 -0.58 -14.54 -20.53
CA VAL A 275 -0.34 -15.33 -19.32
C VAL A 275 -0.52 -16.81 -19.63
N ASP A 276 0.38 -17.63 -19.11
CA ASP A 276 0.34 -19.08 -19.23
C ASP A 276 0.16 -19.70 -17.86
N TRP A 277 -0.61 -20.78 -17.76
CA TRP A 277 -0.73 -21.50 -16.50
C TRP A 277 -1.06 -22.98 -16.65
N LYS A 278 -0.76 -23.73 -15.58
CA LYS A 278 -1.19 -25.10 -15.33
C LYS A 278 -1.57 -25.30 -13.87
N THR A 279 -2.49 -26.22 -13.63
CA THR A 279 -2.96 -26.64 -12.31
C THR A 279 -2.84 -28.16 -12.18
N ALA A 280 -2.64 -28.67 -10.96
CA ALA A 280 -2.44 -30.10 -10.71
C ALA A 280 -3.75 -30.89 -10.44
N TYR A 281 -4.89 -30.41 -10.94
CA TYR A 281 -6.16 -31.08 -10.67
C TYR A 281 -6.26 -32.46 -11.34
N GLY A 282 -5.89 -32.56 -12.62
CA GLY A 282 -5.93 -33.79 -13.41
C GLY A 282 -4.56 -34.27 -13.89
N ALA A 283 -4.46 -35.56 -14.19
CA ALA A 283 -3.30 -36.09 -14.91
C ALA A 283 -3.28 -35.49 -16.34
N ASN A 284 -2.15 -34.91 -16.73
CA ASN A 284 -1.96 -34.31 -18.06
C ASN A 284 -2.87 -33.11 -18.38
N GLU A 285 -3.24 -32.29 -17.38
CA GLU A 285 -3.90 -31.00 -17.64
C GLU A 285 -3.08 -30.21 -18.68
N PRO A 286 -3.71 -29.72 -19.77
CA PRO A 286 -2.99 -28.99 -20.81
C PRO A 286 -2.53 -27.63 -20.32
N LEU A 287 -1.49 -27.08 -20.96
CA LEU A 287 -1.13 -25.68 -20.79
C LEU A 287 -2.30 -24.82 -21.25
N ARG A 288 -2.70 -23.88 -20.40
CA ARG A 288 -3.72 -22.88 -20.68
C ARG A 288 -3.05 -21.53 -20.84
N ARG A 289 -3.59 -20.68 -21.69
CA ARG A 289 -3.06 -19.35 -22.00
C ARG A 289 -4.17 -18.36 -22.18
N TYR A 290 -3.95 -17.13 -21.76
CA TYR A 290 -4.72 -15.98 -22.18
C TYR A 290 -3.82 -15.06 -22.99
N GLY A 291 -4.28 -14.63 -24.15
CA GLY A 291 -3.71 -13.52 -24.91
C GLY A 291 -4.62 -12.30 -24.83
N TYR A 292 -4.05 -11.14 -24.48
CA TYR A 292 -4.80 -9.92 -24.23
C TYR A 292 -4.61 -8.90 -25.36
N VAL A 293 -5.71 -8.21 -25.70
CA VAL A 293 -5.75 -7.13 -26.69
C VAL A 293 -6.25 -5.88 -26.01
N TYR A 294 -5.61 -4.74 -26.27
CA TYR A 294 -5.96 -3.45 -25.69
C TYR A 294 -6.20 -2.41 -26.77
N ASP A 295 -6.97 -1.37 -26.46
CA ASP A 295 -7.05 -0.17 -27.29
C ASP A 295 -5.91 0.84 -26.99
N GLY A 296 -5.94 1.97 -27.69
CA GLY A 296 -4.93 3.04 -27.53
C GLY A 296 -4.94 3.71 -26.16
N ALA A 297 -6.05 3.63 -25.41
CA ALA A 297 -6.17 4.13 -24.04
C ALA A 297 -5.79 3.08 -22.98
N ASN A 298 -5.23 1.95 -23.42
CA ASN A 298 -4.85 0.83 -22.56
C ASN A 298 -6.04 0.16 -21.83
N ARG A 299 -7.24 0.20 -22.44
CA ARG A 299 -8.43 -0.53 -21.98
C ARG A 299 -8.47 -1.90 -22.66
N LEU A 300 -8.93 -2.94 -21.95
CA LEU A 300 -8.99 -4.31 -22.46
C LEU A 300 -10.06 -4.44 -23.56
N ARG A 301 -9.70 -4.88 -24.76
CA ARG A 301 -10.65 -5.15 -25.85
C ARG A 301 -10.95 -6.63 -26.02
N ALA A 302 -9.99 -7.49 -25.67
CA ALA A 302 -10.21 -8.92 -25.64
C ALA A 302 -9.28 -9.66 -24.66
N GLY A 303 -9.81 -10.73 -24.06
CA GLY A 303 -9.04 -11.82 -23.47
C GLY A 303 -9.37 -13.11 -24.23
N PHE A 304 -8.39 -13.62 -24.97
CA PHE A 304 -8.53 -14.85 -25.75
C PHE A 304 -7.89 -16.03 -25.03
N PHE A 305 -8.73 -16.94 -24.53
CA PHE A 305 -8.27 -18.19 -23.96
C PHE A 305 -7.78 -19.13 -25.07
N GLN A 306 -6.69 -19.83 -24.78
CA GLN A 306 -6.05 -20.80 -25.64
C GLN A 306 -5.68 -22.02 -24.78
N ILE A 307 -5.88 -23.20 -25.34
CA ILE A 307 -5.47 -24.46 -24.74
C ILE A 307 -4.48 -25.14 -25.67
N ALA A 308 -3.41 -25.73 -25.15
CA ALA A 308 -2.33 -26.27 -25.98
C ALA A 308 -2.78 -27.36 -26.97
N THR A 309 -3.87 -28.06 -26.68
CA THR A 309 -4.46 -29.06 -27.59
C THR A 309 -5.19 -28.44 -28.77
N ASN A 310 -5.74 -27.23 -28.62
CA ASN A 310 -6.40 -26.47 -29.66
C ASN A 310 -6.42 -24.97 -29.30
N PRO A 311 -5.43 -24.17 -29.75
CA PRO A 311 -5.41 -22.73 -29.45
C PRO A 311 -6.56 -21.95 -30.11
N TYR A 312 -7.34 -22.58 -30.99
CA TYR A 312 -8.48 -22.00 -31.69
C TYR A 312 -9.83 -22.53 -31.16
N SER A 313 -9.89 -23.06 -29.94
CA SER A 313 -11.13 -23.62 -29.38
C SER A 313 -12.23 -22.58 -29.16
N LYS A 314 -11.86 -21.30 -29.05
CA LYS A 314 -12.73 -20.15 -28.79
C LYS A 314 -13.46 -20.22 -27.45
N GLU A 315 -13.09 -21.16 -26.58
CA GLU A 315 -13.62 -21.23 -25.22
C GLU A 315 -13.20 -20.00 -24.42
N TYR A 316 -13.92 -19.67 -23.35
CA TYR A 316 -13.57 -18.65 -22.37
C TYR A 316 -13.07 -17.31 -22.95
N THR A 317 -13.56 -16.93 -24.13
CA THR A 317 -13.21 -15.69 -24.79
C THR A 317 -14.05 -14.57 -24.18
N GLU A 318 -13.43 -13.42 -23.94
CA GLU A 318 -14.11 -12.20 -23.48
C GLU A 318 -13.75 -11.06 -24.43
N VAL A 319 -14.74 -10.47 -25.12
CA VAL A 319 -14.53 -9.39 -26.10
C VAL A 319 -15.50 -8.25 -25.80
N MET A 320 -14.99 -7.02 -25.83
CA MET A 320 -15.79 -5.84 -25.48
C MET A 320 -15.40 -4.60 -26.29
N ASP A 321 -16.37 -3.70 -26.39
CA ASP A 321 -16.21 -2.34 -26.91
C ASP A 321 -16.58 -1.31 -25.85
N TYR A 322 -16.09 -0.09 -26.04
CA TYR A 322 -16.34 1.02 -25.13
C TYR A 322 -16.96 2.20 -25.85
N ASP A 323 -17.79 2.96 -25.16
CA ASP A 323 -18.13 4.31 -25.56
C ASP A 323 -16.96 5.29 -25.27
N LEU A 324 -17.18 6.58 -25.60
CA LEU A 324 -16.19 7.64 -25.38
C LEU A 324 -15.92 7.93 -23.90
N ASN A 325 -16.88 7.64 -23.02
CA ASN A 325 -16.72 7.81 -21.57
C ASN A 325 -16.07 6.59 -20.90
N GLY A 326 -15.81 5.51 -21.66
CA GLY A 326 -15.27 4.26 -21.13
C GLY A 326 -16.30 3.37 -20.46
N ASN A 327 -17.59 3.52 -20.75
CA ASN A 327 -18.56 2.49 -20.42
C ASN A 327 -18.45 1.33 -21.41
N ILE A 328 -18.63 0.10 -20.95
CA ILE A 328 -18.72 -1.09 -21.82
C ILE A 328 -19.98 -0.97 -22.66
N ASN A 329 -19.86 -0.90 -23.98
CA ASN A 329 -20.99 -0.80 -24.90
C ASN A 329 -21.54 -2.19 -25.29
N THR A 330 -20.63 -3.14 -25.50
CA THR A 330 -20.93 -4.53 -25.83
C THR A 330 -20.02 -5.47 -25.04
N LEU A 331 -20.54 -6.62 -24.63
CA LEU A 331 -19.75 -7.69 -24.01
C LEU A 331 -20.18 -9.03 -24.60
N LYS A 332 -19.24 -9.68 -25.28
CA LYS A 332 -19.43 -11.02 -25.84
C LYS A 332 -18.54 -11.99 -25.08
N ARG A 333 -19.14 -13.07 -24.57
CA ARG A 333 -18.38 -14.14 -23.89
C ARG A 333 -18.74 -15.52 -24.39
N THR A 334 -17.76 -16.41 -24.38
CA THR A 334 -17.95 -17.83 -24.63
C THR A 334 -17.53 -18.66 -23.44
N GLY A 335 -18.25 -19.76 -23.18
CA GLY A 335 -17.99 -20.69 -22.07
C GLY A 335 -17.11 -21.87 -22.46
N ALA A 336 -17.25 -22.96 -21.70
CA ALA A 336 -16.63 -24.25 -21.99
C ALA A 336 -17.08 -24.80 -23.34
N SER A 337 -16.29 -25.68 -23.94
CA SER A 337 -16.73 -26.43 -25.11
C SER A 337 -17.82 -27.44 -24.75
N VAL A 338 -18.93 -27.40 -25.48
CA VAL A 338 -19.98 -28.42 -25.46
C VAL A 338 -19.98 -29.12 -26.81
N SER A 339 -19.70 -30.43 -26.81
CA SER A 339 -19.61 -31.24 -28.03
C SER A 339 -18.65 -30.68 -29.10
N GLY A 340 -17.51 -30.12 -28.66
CA GLY A 340 -16.47 -29.60 -29.54
C GLY A 340 -16.68 -28.16 -30.03
N THR A 341 -17.74 -27.47 -29.59
CA THR A 341 -17.99 -26.06 -29.90
C THR A 341 -18.06 -25.24 -28.62
N ALA A 342 -17.33 -24.12 -28.54
CA ALA A 342 -17.44 -23.20 -27.42
C ALA A 342 -18.88 -22.70 -27.26
N GLU A 343 -19.41 -22.78 -26.03
CA GLU A 343 -20.72 -22.24 -25.69
C GLU A 343 -20.75 -20.73 -25.94
N VAL A 344 -21.79 -20.21 -26.60
CA VAL A 344 -22.04 -18.76 -26.66
C VAL A 344 -22.75 -18.39 -25.36
N MET A 345 -22.00 -17.78 -24.44
CA MET A 345 -22.46 -17.51 -23.08
C MET A 345 -23.21 -16.18 -23.01
N ASP A 346 -22.63 -15.12 -23.60
CA ASP A 346 -23.17 -13.77 -23.57
C ASP A 346 -22.99 -13.07 -24.92
N ASP A 347 -24.01 -12.31 -25.32
CA ASP A 347 -23.95 -11.30 -26.38
C ASP A 347 -24.73 -10.06 -25.92
N LEU A 348 -24.14 -9.36 -24.97
CA LEU A 348 -24.76 -8.27 -24.23
C LEU A 348 -24.55 -6.93 -24.94
N THR A 349 -25.63 -6.18 -25.08
CA THR A 349 -25.62 -4.77 -25.47
C THR A 349 -26.09 -3.91 -24.31
N TYR A 350 -25.32 -2.87 -23.99
CA TYR A 350 -25.54 -1.99 -22.85
C TYR A 350 -26.17 -0.68 -23.32
N THR A 351 -27.24 -0.24 -22.67
CA THR A 351 -27.88 1.06 -22.91
C THR A 351 -27.74 1.93 -21.69
N TYR A 352 -27.24 3.16 -21.87
CA TYR A 352 -26.96 4.08 -20.77
C TYR A 352 -27.82 5.35 -20.79
N ASN A 353 -28.08 5.89 -19.61
CA ASN A 353 -28.47 7.28 -19.39
C ASN A 353 -27.31 8.00 -18.67
N GLY A 354 -26.54 8.78 -19.44
CA GLY A 354 -25.21 9.24 -18.99
C GLY A 354 -24.27 8.05 -18.81
N ASN A 355 -23.72 7.87 -17.60
CA ASN A 355 -22.89 6.70 -17.26
C ASN A 355 -23.67 5.62 -16.46
N ARG A 356 -24.98 5.82 -16.25
CA ARG A 356 -25.86 4.86 -15.54
C ARG A 356 -26.44 3.87 -16.53
N LEU A 357 -26.17 2.58 -16.33
CA LEU A 357 -26.70 1.51 -17.17
C LEU A 357 -28.20 1.36 -16.95
N SER A 358 -29.01 1.73 -17.93
CA SER A 358 -30.47 1.72 -17.82
C SER A 358 -31.09 0.41 -18.29
N TYR A 359 -30.43 -0.32 -19.20
CA TYR A 359 -30.96 -1.55 -19.79
C TYR A 359 -29.84 -2.41 -20.36
N ILE A 360 -29.98 -3.73 -20.28
CA ILE A 360 -29.10 -4.70 -20.94
C ILE A 360 -29.95 -5.58 -21.84
N LYS A 361 -29.48 -5.81 -23.07
CA LYS A 361 -30.10 -6.75 -24.01
C LYS A 361 -29.16 -7.93 -24.24
N GLU A 362 -29.62 -9.14 -23.97
CA GLU A 362 -28.96 -10.37 -24.42
C GLU A 362 -29.46 -10.73 -25.83
N SER A 363 -28.58 -10.84 -26.82
CA SER A 363 -28.96 -11.10 -28.23
C SER A 363 -28.52 -12.47 -28.76
N GLY A 364 -27.65 -13.17 -28.04
CA GLY A 364 -27.17 -14.50 -28.35
C GLY A 364 -28.18 -15.57 -27.93
N ARG A 365 -27.90 -16.83 -28.28
CA ARG A 365 -28.69 -18.00 -27.82
C ARG A 365 -28.46 -18.31 -26.32
N GLY A 366 -28.26 -17.27 -25.50
CA GLY A 366 -27.82 -17.28 -24.10
C GLY A 366 -28.72 -18.12 -23.20
N ASN A 367 -28.41 -19.42 -23.10
CA ASN A 367 -29.09 -20.39 -22.24
C ASN A 367 -28.09 -21.08 -21.30
N ALA A 368 -27.00 -20.40 -20.94
CA ALA A 368 -25.98 -20.94 -20.05
C ALA A 368 -26.26 -20.58 -18.58
N LEU A 369 -26.14 -21.55 -17.67
CA LEU A 369 -26.15 -21.36 -16.21
C LEU A 369 -25.02 -20.45 -15.68
N SER A 370 -24.07 -20.03 -16.53
CA SER A 370 -22.79 -19.43 -16.11
C SER A 370 -22.53 -18.00 -16.62
N GLY A 371 -23.40 -17.45 -17.48
CA GLY A 371 -23.33 -16.08 -18.01
C GLY A 371 -24.27 -15.10 -17.30
N TYR A 372 -24.63 -14.01 -17.97
CA TYR A 372 -25.66 -13.08 -17.50
C TYR A 372 -27.05 -13.76 -17.58
N PRO A 373 -27.91 -13.63 -16.56
CA PRO A 373 -29.06 -14.52 -16.38
C PRO A 373 -30.30 -14.12 -17.20
N LEU A 374 -30.16 -13.96 -18.53
CA LEU A 374 -31.26 -13.63 -19.44
C LEU A 374 -31.30 -14.54 -20.66
N GLY A 375 -32.52 -14.80 -21.15
CA GLY A 375 -32.72 -15.42 -22.45
C GLY A 375 -32.56 -14.45 -23.63
N ALA A 376 -32.39 -15.00 -24.82
CA ALA A 376 -32.26 -14.24 -26.06
C ALA A 376 -33.40 -13.22 -26.27
N GLY A 377 -33.04 -11.99 -26.61
CA GLY A 377 -33.95 -10.86 -26.86
C GLY A 377 -34.58 -10.24 -25.62
N GLN A 378 -34.21 -10.68 -24.42
CA GLN A 378 -34.77 -10.20 -23.16
C GLN A 378 -33.90 -9.11 -22.51
N GLY A 379 -34.51 -8.41 -21.56
CA GLY A 379 -33.87 -7.39 -20.72
C GLY A 379 -34.91 -6.58 -19.96
N GLN A 380 -34.53 -6.03 -18.82
CA GLN A 380 -35.37 -5.18 -17.97
C GLN A 380 -34.70 -3.84 -17.67
N THR A 381 -35.52 -2.84 -17.35
CA THR A 381 -35.02 -1.54 -16.91
C THR A 381 -34.38 -1.64 -15.53
N ILE A 382 -33.25 -0.97 -15.37
CA ILE A 382 -32.50 -0.86 -14.12
C ILE A 382 -32.78 0.49 -13.47
N GLY A 383 -33.26 0.47 -12.22
CA GLY A 383 -33.57 1.68 -11.44
C GLY A 383 -32.34 2.29 -10.78
N TYR A 384 -32.35 3.60 -10.56
CA TYR A 384 -31.33 4.31 -9.78
C TYR A 384 -31.94 5.36 -8.86
N ASP A 385 -31.26 5.65 -7.74
CA ASP A 385 -31.55 6.80 -6.90
C ASP A 385 -30.84 8.07 -7.39
N GLY A 386 -31.05 9.18 -6.66
CA GLY A 386 -30.42 10.48 -6.96
C GLY A 386 -28.91 10.52 -6.72
N ASN A 387 -28.35 9.59 -5.95
CA ASN A 387 -26.92 9.45 -5.70
C ASN A 387 -26.23 8.54 -6.75
N GLY A 388 -27.01 7.98 -7.69
CA GLY A 388 -26.49 7.10 -8.72
C GLY A 388 -26.29 5.66 -8.24
N ASN A 389 -26.89 5.24 -7.13
CA ASN A 389 -26.92 3.85 -6.72
C ASN A 389 -28.04 3.10 -7.43
N MET A 390 -27.79 1.85 -7.82
CA MET A 390 -28.81 1.00 -8.44
C MET A 390 -29.90 0.63 -7.43
N THR A 391 -31.17 0.91 -7.70
CA THR A 391 -32.31 0.64 -6.80
C THR A 391 -33.09 -0.62 -7.18
N SER A 392 -32.93 -1.15 -8.39
CA SER A 392 -33.51 -2.43 -8.83
C SER A 392 -32.72 -3.00 -9.99
N HIS A 393 -32.71 -4.34 -10.11
CA HIS A 393 -32.06 -5.07 -11.19
C HIS A 393 -32.84 -6.35 -11.47
N LEU A 394 -33.96 -6.21 -12.18
CA LEU A 394 -34.93 -7.29 -12.34
C LEU A 394 -34.40 -8.48 -13.15
N ASP A 395 -33.42 -8.25 -14.04
CA ASP A 395 -32.70 -9.33 -14.74
C ASP A 395 -32.10 -10.35 -13.76
N LYS A 396 -31.61 -9.87 -12.61
CA LYS A 396 -31.04 -10.70 -11.53
C LYS A 396 -32.06 -11.01 -10.42
N GLY A 397 -33.34 -10.72 -10.64
CA GLY A 397 -34.41 -10.90 -9.66
C GLY A 397 -34.41 -9.90 -8.50
N PHE A 398 -33.58 -8.84 -8.54
CA PHE A 398 -33.54 -7.82 -7.48
C PHE A 398 -34.65 -6.80 -7.69
N THR A 399 -35.72 -6.90 -6.90
CA THR A 399 -36.90 -6.02 -7.00
C THR A 399 -36.70 -4.68 -6.32
N ALA A 400 -35.86 -4.62 -5.29
CA ALA A 400 -35.52 -3.38 -4.58
C ALA A 400 -34.14 -3.51 -3.91
N ILE A 401 -33.36 -2.44 -3.97
CA ILE A 401 -32.08 -2.29 -3.28
C ILE A 401 -32.15 -1.02 -2.43
N SER A 402 -32.01 -1.19 -1.12
CA SER A 402 -31.95 -0.10 -0.15
C SER A 402 -30.51 0.17 0.26
N TYR A 403 -30.18 1.44 0.48
CA TYR A 403 -28.84 1.89 0.87
C TYR A 403 -28.88 2.63 2.20
N ASN A 404 -27.79 2.57 2.94
CA ASN A 404 -27.58 3.44 4.10
C ASN A 404 -26.99 4.80 3.68
N PHE A 405 -26.75 5.68 4.65
CA PHE A 405 -26.25 7.04 4.38
C PHE A 405 -24.82 7.09 3.82
N LEU A 406 -24.08 5.97 3.83
CA LEU A 406 -22.77 5.83 3.18
C LEU A 406 -22.88 5.36 1.73
N ASN A 407 -24.09 5.21 1.19
CA ASN A 407 -24.40 4.58 -0.10
C ASN A 407 -23.93 3.11 -0.18
N LEU A 408 -23.90 2.39 0.96
CA LEU A 408 -23.66 0.94 0.98
C LEU A 408 -25.00 0.18 0.94
N PRO A 409 -25.15 -0.90 0.15
CA PRO A 409 -26.39 -1.67 0.11
C PRO A 409 -26.68 -2.29 1.48
N SER A 410 -27.78 -1.91 2.12
CA SER A 410 -28.22 -2.47 3.41
C SER A 410 -29.22 -3.62 3.23
N LYS A 411 -29.98 -3.63 2.13
CA LYS A 411 -30.89 -4.73 1.78
C LYS A 411 -31.04 -4.86 0.27
N ILE A 412 -30.90 -6.08 -0.25
CA ILE A 412 -31.19 -6.45 -1.63
C ILE A 412 -32.35 -7.43 -1.59
N THR A 413 -33.54 -6.95 -1.94
CA THR A 413 -34.77 -7.76 -1.99
C THR A 413 -34.80 -8.54 -3.29
N HIS A 414 -34.98 -9.85 -3.19
CA HIS A 414 -35.03 -10.75 -4.34
C HIS A 414 -36.43 -11.35 -4.50
N THR A 415 -36.86 -11.64 -5.74
CA THR A 415 -38.17 -12.26 -6.05
C THR A 415 -38.39 -13.57 -5.29
N ASN A 416 -37.37 -14.43 -5.24
CA ASN A 416 -37.26 -15.50 -4.24
C ASN A 416 -36.74 -14.95 -2.91
N THR A 417 -37.60 -14.92 -1.90
CA THR A 417 -37.31 -14.34 -0.57
C THR A 417 -36.14 -15.03 0.15
N ALA A 418 -35.87 -16.31 -0.13
CA ALA A 418 -34.71 -17.03 0.42
C ALA A 418 -33.35 -16.45 -0.05
N ASN A 419 -33.35 -15.72 -1.17
CA ASN A 419 -32.16 -15.06 -1.72
C ASN A 419 -32.08 -13.58 -1.37
N THR A 420 -32.98 -13.07 -0.51
CA THR A 420 -32.88 -11.70 -0.02
C THR A 420 -31.65 -11.56 0.87
N LEU A 421 -30.82 -10.56 0.57
CA LEU A 421 -29.60 -10.25 1.32
C LEU A 421 -29.82 -9.02 2.19
N GLN A 422 -29.37 -9.08 3.42
CA GLN A 422 -29.29 -7.93 4.33
C GLN A 422 -27.88 -7.81 4.86
N TYR A 423 -27.44 -6.59 5.08
CA TYR A 423 -26.11 -6.28 5.52
C TYR A 423 -26.15 -5.30 6.69
N VAL A 424 -25.27 -5.51 7.65
CA VAL A 424 -25.03 -4.57 8.75
C VAL A 424 -23.61 -4.03 8.61
N TYR A 425 -23.47 -2.71 8.65
CA TYR A 425 -22.20 -2.00 8.57
C TYR A 425 -21.97 -1.18 9.84
N ALA A 426 -20.74 -1.14 10.31
CA ALA A 426 -20.26 -0.12 11.21
C ALA A 426 -20.16 1.23 10.48
N ALA A 427 -20.25 2.33 11.21
CA ALA A 427 -20.32 3.67 10.66
C ALA A 427 -19.05 4.15 9.93
N ASN A 428 -17.96 3.39 10.04
CA ASN A 428 -16.74 3.56 9.24
C ASN A 428 -16.80 2.81 7.90
N GLY A 429 -17.98 2.36 7.47
CA GLY A 429 -18.21 1.61 6.22
C GLY A 429 -18.01 0.10 6.36
N SER A 430 -17.76 -0.40 7.57
CA SER A 430 -17.34 -1.77 7.75
C SER A 430 -18.50 -2.78 7.89
N LYS A 431 -18.80 -3.60 6.89
CA LYS A 431 -19.62 -4.81 6.97
C LYS A 431 -19.19 -5.69 8.14
N VAL A 432 -20.11 -5.84 9.10
CA VAL A 432 -19.96 -6.67 10.30
C VAL A 432 -20.89 -7.89 10.26
N GLN A 433 -21.92 -7.88 9.42
CA GLN A 433 -22.84 -9.01 9.27
C GLN A 433 -23.45 -9.08 7.86
N MET A 434 -23.68 -10.29 7.37
CA MET A 434 -24.54 -10.61 6.23
C MET A 434 -25.64 -11.57 6.70
N ILE A 435 -26.86 -11.37 6.20
CA ILE A 435 -27.99 -12.27 6.42
C ILE A 435 -28.56 -12.67 5.06
N GLN A 436 -28.71 -13.98 4.83
CA GLN A 436 -29.39 -14.55 3.67
C GLN A 436 -30.47 -15.53 4.14
N GLY A 437 -31.74 -15.13 4.01
CA GLY A 437 -32.83 -15.92 4.57
C GLY A 437 -32.67 -16.14 6.08
N ALA A 438 -32.40 -17.38 6.50
CA ALA A 438 -32.14 -17.75 7.89
C ALA A 438 -30.65 -17.90 8.24
N GLU A 439 -29.76 -17.88 7.24
CA GLU A 439 -28.32 -17.99 7.44
C GLU A 439 -27.73 -16.62 7.76
N ILE A 440 -26.88 -16.57 8.79
CA ILE A 440 -26.20 -15.36 9.22
C ILE A 440 -24.69 -15.60 9.16
N THR A 441 -23.97 -14.62 8.64
CA THR A 441 -22.52 -14.58 8.63
C THR A 441 -22.03 -13.37 9.42
N ASP A 442 -21.32 -13.60 10.53
CA ASP A 442 -20.67 -12.56 11.32
C ASP A 442 -19.23 -12.36 10.84
N TYR A 443 -18.81 -11.10 10.68
CA TYR A 443 -17.44 -10.70 10.34
C TYR A 443 -16.78 -10.02 11.53
N LEU A 444 -15.84 -10.71 12.17
CA LEU A 444 -15.19 -10.29 13.42
C LEU A 444 -13.67 -10.19 13.23
N GLY A 445 -13.25 -9.26 12.37
CA GLY A 445 -11.85 -9.12 11.98
C GLY A 445 -11.42 -10.26 11.05
N SER A 446 -10.34 -10.97 11.38
CA SER A 446 -9.89 -12.14 10.63
C SER A 446 -10.77 -13.38 10.83
N PHE A 447 -11.71 -13.33 11.78
CA PHE A 447 -12.66 -14.41 12.03
C PHE A 447 -13.97 -14.21 11.27
N GLN A 448 -14.49 -15.30 10.72
CA GLN A 448 -15.81 -15.33 10.11
C GLN A 448 -16.58 -16.55 10.62
N TYR A 449 -17.85 -16.33 10.95
CA TYR A 449 -18.76 -17.36 11.45
C TYR A 449 -20.01 -17.39 10.61
N THR A 450 -20.34 -18.54 10.03
CA THR A 450 -21.62 -18.76 9.34
C THR A 450 -22.45 -19.75 10.13
N TYR A 451 -23.72 -19.43 10.37
CA TYR A 451 -24.59 -20.21 11.22
C TYR A 451 -26.07 -20.02 10.88
N ASN A 452 -26.90 -20.98 11.30
CA ASN A 452 -28.36 -20.89 11.26
C ASN A 452 -28.90 -21.27 12.65
N GLY A 453 -29.59 -20.34 13.30
CA GLY A 453 -29.97 -20.47 14.70
C GLY A 453 -28.74 -20.55 15.63
N VAL A 454 -28.52 -21.70 16.27
CA VAL A 454 -27.37 -21.94 17.16
C VAL A 454 -26.27 -22.78 16.46
N ALA A 455 -26.59 -23.42 15.33
CA ALA A 455 -25.67 -24.33 14.64
C ALA A 455 -24.67 -23.56 13.77
N VAL A 456 -23.38 -23.64 14.10
CA VAL A 456 -22.27 -23.06 13.32
C VAL A 456 -21.88 -24.03 12.20
N SER A 457 -22.07 -23.62 10.95
CA SER A 457 -21.72 -24.39 9.75
C SER A 457 -20.33 -24.05 9.20
N SER A 458 -19.79 -22.88 9.55
CA SER A 458 -18.45 -22.44 9.21
C SER A 458 -17.88 -21.58 10.34
N GLN A 459 -16.65 -21.87 10.74
CA GLN A 459 -15.84 -21.00 11.59
C GLN A 459 -14.43 -21.01 11.00
N ILE A 460 -13.95 -19.84 10.60
CA ILE A 460 -12.65 -19.69 9.97
C ILE A 460 -11.85 -18.55 10.59
N LEU A 461 -10.52 -18.69 10.54
CA LEU A 461 -9.55 -17.64 10.78
C LEU A 461 -8.73 -17.45 9.51
N ALA A 462 -8.88 -16.32 8.83
CA ALA A 462 -8.05 -15.98 7.68
C ALA A 462 -6.61 -15.66 8.11
N ASN A 463 -5.64 -16.07 7.29
CA ASN A 463 -4.23 -15.70 7.42
C ASN A 463 -3.64 -15.36 6.03
N GLU A 464 -2.35 -15.02 5.98
CA GLU A 464 -1.68 -14.57 4.76
C GLU A 464 -1.59 -15.66 3.68
N GLU A 465 -1.46 -16.93 4.07
CA GLU A 465 -1.37 -18.08 3.15
C GLU A 465 -2.72 -18.73 2.82
N GLY A 466 -3.80 -18.37 3.52
CA GLY A 466 -5.14 -18.89 3.33
C GLY A 466 -5.99 -18.73 4.59
N TYR A 467 -6.37 -19.84 5.23
CA TYR A 467 -7.16 -19.81 6.46
C TYR A 467 -7.03 -21.10 7.28
N TYR A 468 -7.37 -21.02 8.56
CA TYR A 468 -7.63 -22.18 9.41
C TYR A 468 -9.14 -22.45 9.49
N ASP A 469 -9.53 -23.68 9.20
CA ASP A 469 -10.90 -24.20 9.30
C ASP A 469 -11.09 -24.86 10.66
N PHE A 470 -11.89 -24.27 11.54
CA PHE A 470 -12.13 -24.81 12.88
C PHE A 470 -13.09 -26.00 12.88
N VAL A 471 -13.98 -26.11 11.88
CA VAL A 471 -14.92 -27.22 11.75
C VAL A 471 -14.17 -28.49 11.35
N ASN A 472 -13.30 -28.38 10.35
CA ASN A 472 -12.48 -29.50 9.86
C ASN A 472 -11.11 -29.61 10.55
N ARG A 473 -10.78 -28.69 11.47
CA ARG A 473 -9.53 -28.63 12.25
C ARG A 473 -8.26 -28.72 11.41
N ARG A 474 -8.17 -27.90 10.36
CA ARG A 474 -7.06 -27.94 9.39
C ARG A 474 -6.71 -26.58 8.82
N TYR A 475 -5.46 -26.42 8.41
CA TYR A 475 -5.04 -25.31 7.56
C TYR A 475 -5.42 -25.55 6.10
N VAL A 476 -5.85 -24.50 5.44
CA VAL A 476 -6.08 -24.44 3.99
C VAL A 476 -5.19 -23.34 3.42
N TYR A 477 -4.34 -23.71 2.46
CA TYR A 477 -3.39 -22.84 1.79
C TYR A 477 -3.83 -22.54 0.37
N GLN A 478 -3.31 -21.45 -0.21
CA GLN A 478 -3.76 -20.93 -1.49
C GLN A 478 -2.60 -20.55 -2.41
N TYR A 479 -2.65 -20.99 -3.66
CA TYR A 479 -1.90 -20.36 -4.75
C TYR A 479 -2.69 -19.17 -5.28
N LYS A 480 -1.98 -18.07 -5.49
CA LYS A 480 -2.53 -16.80 -5.99
C LYS A 480 -1.78 -16.37 -7.24
N ASP A 481 -2.47 -15.75 -8.19
CA ASP A 481 -1.81 -15.10 -9.34
C ASP A 481 -1.28 -13.69 -9.01
N HIS A 482 -0.82 -12.95 -10.01
CA HIS A 482 -0.18 -11.63 -9.83
C HIS A 482 -1.11 -10.54 -9.29
N LEU A 483 -2.43 -10.71 -9.42
CA LEU A 483 -3.43 -9.80 -8.85
C LEU A 483 -4.04 -10.34 -7.55
N GLY A 484 -3.52 -11.47 -7.09
CA GLY A 484 -3.99 -12.15 -5.90
C GLY A 484 -5.27 -12.95 -6.06
N ASN A 485 -5.68 -13.27 -7.29
CA ASN A 485 -6.81 -14.17 -7.49
C ASN A 485 -6.42 -15.55 -7.01
N ILE A 486 -7.26 -16.18 -6.18
CA ILE A 486 -7.03 -17.58 -5.78
C ILE A 486 -7.15 -18.47 -7.00
N ARG A 487 -6.10 -19.25 -7.30
CA ARG A 487 -6.10 -20.21 -8.41
C ARG A 487 -6.29 -21.64 -7.95
N VAL A 488 -5.70 -21.98 -6.80
CA VAL A 488 -5.83 -23.31 -6.18
C VAL A 488 -5.89 -23.16 -4.68
N SER A 489 -6.93 -23.72 -4.05
CA SER A 489 -7.01 -23.92 -2.60
C SER A 489 -6.69 -25.38 -2.27
N TYR A 490 -5.83 -25.63 -1.30
CA TYR A 490 -5.37 -26.97 -0.96
C TYR A 490 -5.08 -27.14 0.54
N THR A 491 -5.07 -28.39 1.00
CA THR A 491 -4.76 -28.74 2.39
C THR A 491 -3.88 -29.97 2.46
N LYS A 492 -3.31 -30.24 3.64
CA LYS A 492 -2.51 -31.44 3.89
C LYS A 492 -3.42 -32.67 4.00
N LYS A 493 -3.06 -33.75 3.33
CA LYS A 493 -3.71 -35.07 3.44
C LYS A 493 -3.34 -35.77 4.74
N THR A 494 -4.25 -36.59 5.25
CA THR A 494 -3.94 -37.61 6.27
C THR A 494 -2.87 -38.55 5.71
N GLY A 495 -1.71 -38.65 6.37
CA GLY A 495 -0.55 -39.43 5.88
C GLY A 495 0.50 -38.64 5.08
N GLY A 496 0.30 -37.34 4.83
CA GLY A 496 1.24 -36.47 4.11
C GLY A 496 0.84 -36.16 2.67
N GLY A 497 1.43 -35.11 2.08
CA GLY A 497 1.08 -34.61 0.75
C GLY A 497 -0.16 -33.70 0.71
N THR A 498 -0.60 -33.30 -0.48
CA THR A 498 -1.64 -32.28 -0.71
C THR A 498 -2.94 -32.82 -1.29
N THR A 499 -4.08 -32.27 -0.87
CA THR A 499 -5.39 -32.38 -1.54
C THR A 499 -5.82 -31.00 -2.04
N ILE A 500 -6.21 -30.89 -3.31
CA ILE A 500 -6.87 -29.71 -3.86
C ILE A 500 -8.33 -29.70 -3.39
N LEU A 501 -8.74 -28.61 -2.74
CA LEU A 501 -10.12 -28.36 -2.33
C LEU A 501 -10.91 -27.62 -3.40
N GLU A 502 -10.25 -26.73 -4.15
CA GLU A 502 -10.88 -26.01 -5.24
C GLU A 502 -9.83 -25.48 -6.23
N GLU A 503 -10.08 -25.69 -7.53
CA GLU A 503 -9.46 -24.95 -8.62
C GLU A 503 -10.35 -23.78 -9.06
N ASN A 504 -9.72 -22.64 -9.31
CA ASN A 504 -10.39 -21.39 -9.67
C ASN A 504 -9.69 -20.72 -10.86
N ASN A 505 -10.47 -20.42 -11.89
CA ASN A 505 -10.03 -19.71 -13.10
C ASN A 505 -11.07 -18.66 -13.50
N TYR A 506 -10.61 -17.55 -14.08
CA TYR A 506 -11.40 -16.35 -14.28
C TYR A 506 -11.21 -15.76 -15.68
N TYR A 507 -12.29 -15.20 -16.22
CA TYR A 507 -12.22 -14.22 -17.30
C TYR A 507 -11.47 -12.97 -16.81
N ALA A 508 -11.06 -12.10 -17.71
CA ALA A 508 -10.23 -10.95 -17.35
C ALA A 508 -10.97 -9.98 -16.42
N PHE A 509 -12.28 -9.77 -16.62
CA PHE A 509 -13.12 -9.00 -15.70
C PHE A 509 -13.58 -9.81 -14.46
N GLY A 510 -13.02 -10.98 -14.20
CA GLY A 510 -13.15 -11.68 -12.92
C GLY A 510 -14.35 -12.59 -12.77
N LEU A 511 -15.18 -12.77 -13.81
CA LEU A 511 -16.20 -13.82 -13.79
C LEU A 511 -15.49 -15.19 -13.71
N LYS A 512 -15.96 -16.06 -12.82
CA LYS A 512 -15.37 -17.40 -12.66
C LYS A 512 -15.80 -18.29 -13.84
N HIS A 513 -14.87 -19.09 -14.36
CA HIS A 513 -15.20 -20.02 -15.44
C HIS A 513 -16.20 -21.10 -14.95
N GLY A 514 -17.12 -21.50 -15.82
CA GLY A 514 -17.94 -22.70 -15.64
C GLY A 514 -17.29 -23.96 -16.22
N GLY A 515 -17.75 -25.13 -15.79
CA GLY A 515 -17.51 -26.41 -16.48
C GLY A 515 -16.30 -27.25 -16.03
N TYR A 516 -15.30 -26.67 -15.36
CA TYR A 516 -14.08 -27.42 -14.98
C TYR A 516 -13.41 -26.98 -13.68
N ASN A 517 -13.91 -25.94 -13.00
CA ASN A 517 -13.44 -25.58 -11.67
C ASN A 517 -13.94 -26.65 -10.67
N THR A 518 -13.04 -27.49 -10.21
CA THR A 518 -13.32 -28.76 -9.51
C THR A 518 -12.55 -28.86 -8.19
N GLY A 519 -12.88 -29.86 -7.36
CA GLY A 519 -12.27 -30.09 -6.05
C GLY A 519 -13.30 -30.54 -5.00
N ASP A 520 -12.86 -30.73 -3.77
CA ASP A 520 -13.75 -30.96 -2.63
C ASP A 520 -14.35 -29.64 -2.11
N THR A 521 -15.21 -29.03 -2.93
CA THR A 521 -15.87 -27.76 -2.64
C THR A 521 -16.86 -27.85 -1.48
N THR A 522 -17.28 -29.06 -1.10
CA THR A 522 -18.12 -29.28 0.07
C THR A 522 -17.41 -28.84 1.36
N ASN A 523 -16.08 -29.00 1.40
CA ASN A 523 -15.21 -28.64 2.50
C ASN A 523 -14.37 -27.37 2.25
N ASN A 524 -14.71 -26.57 1.23
CA ASN A 524 -14.18 -25.22 1.04
C ASN A 524 -15.31 -24.18 1.14
N LYS A 525 -15.43 -23.57 2.31
CA LYS A 525 -16.44 -22.53 2.59
C LYS A 525 -15.89 -21.10 2.44
N PHE A 526 -14.61 -20.93 2.10
CA PHE A 526 -14.01 -19.60 1.97
C PHE A 526 -14.37 -18.96 0.62
N LYS A 527 -14.97 -17.77 0.65
CA LYS A 527 -15.53 -17.11 -0.55
C LYS A 527 -14.71 -15.94 -1.07
N TYR A 528 -13.53 -15.68 -0.53
CA TYR A 528 -12.66 -14.59 -0.99
C TYR A 528 -11.83 -15.04 -2.19
N LEU A 529 -12.31 -14.80 -3.40
CA LEU A 529 -11.82 -15.45 -4.62
C LEU A 529 -11.01 -14.50 -5.51
N TYR A 530 -11.68 -13.80 -6.42
CA TYR A 530 -11.07 -12.83 -7.32
C TYR A 530 -10.63 -11.58 -6.54
N ASN A 531 -9.39 -11.15 -6.72
CA ASN A 531 -8.69 -10.10 -5.96
C ASN A 531 -8.81 -10.23 -4.43
N ARG A 532 -8.97 -11.46 -3.92
CA ARG A 532 -9.28 -11.74 -2.51
C ARG A 532 -10.53 -11.00 -2.00
N LYS A 533 -11.51 -10.77 -2.87
CA LYS A 533 -12.81 -10.18 -2.53
C LYS A 533 -13.86 -11.27 -2.37
N GLU A 534 -14.74 -11.05 -1.42
CA GLU A 534 -15.76 -12.03 -1.06
C GLU A 534 -16.83 -12.09 -2.15
N LEU A 535 -16.98 -13.24 -2.79
CA LEU A 535 -18.08 -13.53 -3.69
C LEU A 535 -19.36 -13.69 -2.86
N GLN A 536 -20.27 -12.74 -3.02
CA GLN A 536 -21.59 -12.73 -2.40
C GLN A 536 -22.51 -13.75 -3.11
N SER A 537 -23.56 -14.20 -2.41
CA SER A 537 -24.54 -15.14 -2.97
C SER A 537 -25.31 -14.62 -4.18
N ASN A 538 -25.28 -13.31 -4.44
CA ASN A 538 -25.87 -12.67 -5.61
C ASN A 538 -24.93 -12.63 -6.84
N GLY A 539 -23.74 -13.22 -6.74
CA GLY A 539 -22.72 -13.27 -7.80
C GLY A 539 -21.82 -12.04 -7.86
N ASN A 540 -22.04 -11.02 -7.02
CA ASN A 540 -21.21 -9.84 -6.96
C ASN A 540 -20.01 -10.05 -6.03
N LEU A 541 -18.93 -9.32 -6.26
CA LEU A 541 -17.77 -9.30 -5.38
C LEU A 541 -17.84 -8.07 -4.48
N ASP A 542 -17.70 -8.26 -3.17
CA ASP A 542 -17.70 -7.16 -2.21
C ASP A 542 -16.30 -6.57 -2.05
N TYR A 543 -16.14 -5.32 -2.47
CA TYR A 543 -14.89 -4.60 -2.32
C TYR A 543 -14.89 -3.67 -1.10
N GLY A 544 -16.03 -3.43 -0.45
CA GLY A 544 -16.14 -2.51 0.68
C GLY A 544 -17.11 -1.38 0.40
N TRP A 545 -16.66 -0.38 -0.37
CA TRP A 545 -17.46 0.79 -0.71
C TRP A 545 -18.45 0.56 -1.84
N ARG A 546 -18.23 -0.48 -2.65
CA ARG A 546 -19.09 -0.88 -3.76
C ARG A 546 -19.08 -2.39 -3.94
N GLN A 547 -20.15 -2.90 -4.56
CA GLN A 547 -20.19 -4.27 -5.05
C GLN A 547 -19.86 -4.28 -6.55
N TYR A 548 -18.84 -5.06 -6.91
CA TYR A 548 -18.44 -5.27 -8.29
C TYR A 548 -19.26 -6.39 -8.92
N MET A 549 -19.76 -6.17 -10.14
CA MET A 549 -20.57 -7.13 -10.90
C MET A 549 -19.69 -7.73 -12.02
N PRO A 550 -18.99 -8.86 -11.79
CA PRO A 550 -18.09 -9.45 -12.77
C PRO A 550 -18.82 -10.02 -14.00
N ASP A 551 -20.10 -10.35 -13.85
CA ASP A 551 -21.01 -10.70 -14.95
C ASP A 551 -21.24 -9.52 -15.91
N LEU A 552 -21.03 -8.27 -15.47
CA LEU A 552 -21.21 -7.04 -16.26
C LEU A 552 -19.93 -6.19 -16.44
N GLY A 553 -18.84 -6.55 -15.78
CA GLY A 553 -17.58 -5.79 -15.84
C GLY A 553 -17.63 -4.39 -15.23
N ARG A 554 -18.55 -4.12 -14.29
CA ARG A 554 -18.77 -2.76 -13.73
C ARG A 554 -19.25 -2.73 -12.28
N TRP A 555 -19.21 -1.55 -11.66
CA TRP A 555 -19.71 -1.31 -10.31
C TRP A 555 -21.24 -1.13 -10.24
N ASN A 556 -21.83 -1.50 -9.10
CA ASN A 556 -23.27 -1.31 -8.82
C ASN A 556 -23.66 0.14 -8.48
N GLY A 557 -22.70 0.98 -8.11
CA GLY A 557 -22.88 2.37 -7.70
C GLY A 557 -21.77 3.28 -8.20
N MET A 558 -22.01 4.60 -8.10
CA MET A 558 -21.04 5.63 -8.48
C MET A 558 -19.84 5.61 -7.52
N ASP A 559 -18.63 5.85 -8.03
CA ASP A 559 -17.45 6.05 -7.19
C ASP A 559 -17.60 7.29 -6.30
N GLN A 560 -17.28 7.17 -5.01
CA GLN A 560 -17.25 8.30 -4.09
C GLN A 560 -16.15 9.31 -4.43
N LEU A 561 -15.11 8.88 -5.15
CA LEU A 561 -13.99 9.70 -5.60
C LEU A 561 -14.12 10.10 -7.07
N ALA A 562 -15.32 10.02 -7.65
CA ALA A 562 -15.55 10.34 -9.07
C ALA A 562 -15.10 11.76 -9.46
N GLU A 563 -15.06 12.71 -8.53
CA GLU A 563 -14.56 14.08 -8.80
C GLU A 563 -13.03 14.14 -8.95
N ASN A 564 -12.30 13.11 -8.48
CA ASN A 564 -10.84 13.06 -8.57
C ASN A 564 -10.35 12.54 -9.94
N TYR A 565 -11.25 12.06 -10.81
CA TYR A 565 -10.89 11.58 -12.14
C TYR A 565 -12.00 11.84 -13.14
N LEU A 566 -11.65 12.41 -14.29
CA LEU A 566 -12.63 12.78 -15.33
C LEU A 566 -12.52 11.92 -16.61
N SER A 567 -11.46 11.14 -16.74
CA SER A 567 -11.12 10.42 -17.97
C SER A 567 -11.80 9.05 -18.12
N THR A 568 -12.62 8.64 -17.16
CA THR A 568 -13.33 7.35 -17.21
C THR A 568 -14.66 7.42 -16.47
N SER A 569 -15.60 6.59 -16.88
CA SER A 569 -16.89 6.43 -16.22
C SER A 569 -16.72 6.15 -14.73
N PRO A 570 -17.54 6.76 -13.85
CA PRO A 570 -17.48 6.51 -12.41
C PRO A 570 -18.01 5.12 -12.02
N TYR A 571 -18.49 4.33 -12.99
CA TYR A 571 -18.92 2.94 -12.82
C TYR A 571 -17.92 1.94 -13.43
N ALA A 572 -16.88 2.41 -14.12
CA ALA A 572 -15.89 1.54 -14.75
C ALA A 572 -15.01 0.86 -13.70
N TYR A 573 -14.80 -0.45 -13.87
CA TYR A 573 -13.88 -1.20 -13.02
C TYR A 573 -12.43 -0.95 -13.45
N VAL A 574 -11.60 -0.44 -12.55
CA VAL A 574 -10.14 -0.18 -12.73
C VAL A 574 -9.74 0.48 -14.06
N ALA A 575 -10.55 1.44 -14.52
CA ALA A 575 -10.43 2.09 -15.83
C ALA A 575 -10.30 1.08 -16.98
N ASN A 576 -11.06 -0.01 -16.90
CA ASN A 576 -11.17 -1.07 -17.90
C ASN A 576 -9.87 -1.84 -18.19
N ASN A 577 -8.94 -1.90 -17.24
CA ASN A 577 -7.73 -2.72 -17.35
C ASN A 577 -7.57 -3.68 -16.16
N PRO A 578 -8.44 -4.71 -16.06
CA PRO A 578 -8.47 -5.63 -14.93
C PRO A 578 -7.31 -6.64 -14.94
N VAL A 579 -6.53 -6.72 -16.03
CA VAL A 579 -5.36 -7.59 -16.13
C VAL A 579 -4.15 -7.01 -15.38
N LEU A 580 -4.06 -5.68 -15.30
CA LEU A 580 -2.92 -4.98 -14.70
C LEU A 580 -3.25 -4.36 -13.33
N ARG A 581 -4.53 -4.15 -13.03
CA ARG A 581 -4.97 -3.30 -11.92
C ARG A 581 -6.01 -4.00 -11.06
N VAL A 582 -5.98 -3.63 -9.77
CA VAL A 582 -6.94 -4.07 -8.77
C VAL A 582 -7.44 -2.82 -8.04
N ASP A 583 -8.74 -2.74 -7.83
CA ASP A 583 -9.33 -1.79 -6.88
C ASP A 583 -9.32 -2.47 -5.50
N VAL A 584 -8.88 -1.79 -4.45
CA VAL A 584 -8.73 -2.47 -3.15
C VAL A 584 -9.97 -2.33 -2.29
N ASP A 585 -10.67 -1.20 -2.35
CA ASP A 585 -11.81 -0.99 -1.46
C ASP A 585 -13.10 -0.58 -2.18
N GLY A 586 -13.12 -0.63 -3.50
CA GLY A 586 -14.23 -0.22 -4.32
C GLY A 586 -14.27 1.29 -4.52
N ARG A 587 -13.12 1.96 -4.58
CA ARG A 587 -12.93 3.37 -4.93
C ARG A 587 -11.69 3.50 -5.84
N TRP A 588 -11.44 4.67 -6.41
CA TRP A 588 -10.36 4.87 -7.38
C TRP A 588 -9.01 4.20 -7.02
N PHE A 589 -8.33 3.65 -8.04
CA PHE A 589 -7.23 2.68 -7.87
C PHE A 589 -5.78 3.26 -7.82
N ASN A 590 -5.55 4.59 -7.92
CA ASN A 590 -4.22 5.28 -7.90
C ASN A 590 -4.25 6.55 -7.01
N GLN A 591 -3.16 7.26 -6.62
CA GLN A 591 -1.92 6.94 -5.85
C GLN A 591 -1.65 8.01 -4.73
N ASP A 592 -2.59 8.89 -4.39
CA ASP A 592 -2.50 9.78 -3.21
C ASP A 592 -3.66 9.55 -2.21
N GLY A 593 -4.42 8.47 -2.43
CA GLY A 593 -5.23 7.74 -1.45
C GLY A 593 -4.75 6.28 -1.38
N SER A 594 -3.45 6.09 -1.11
CA SER A 594 -2.70 4.86 -1.30
C SER A 594 -3.39 3.56 -0.82
N ILE A 595 -3.48 2.58 -1.73
CA ILE A 595 -3.33 1.19 -1.35
C ILE A 595 -2.01 0.63 -1.90
N ASP A 596 -1.25 0.01 -1.00
CA ASP A 596 -0.07 -0.80 -1.28
C ASP A 596 -0.38 -1.93 -2.28
N THR A 597 0.32 -1.93 -3.42
CA THR A 597 0.26 -2.98 -4.46
C THR A 597 1.39 -4.00 -4.33
N SER A 598 2.14 -4.01 -3.22
CA SER A 598 3.21 -4.99 -2.95
C SER A 598 2.77 -6.21 -2.13
N GLY A 599 1.51 -6.27 -1.68
CA GLY A 599 0.96 -7.43 -0.97
C GLY A 599 -0.57 -7.41 -0.94
N ILE A 600 -1.21 -8.34 -1.63
CA ILE A 600 -2.66 -8.37 -1.86
C ILE A 600 -3.39 -8.35 -0.51
N THR A 601 -4.11 -7.27 -0.18
CA THR A 601 -4.91 -7.21 1.07
C THR A 601 -6.22 -8.00 0.88
N PRO A 602 -6.59 -8.95 1.77
CA PRO A 602 -7.94 -9.52 1.78
C PRO A 602 -8.97 -8.43 2.08
N GLY A 603 -10.16 -8.60 1.50
CA GLY A 603 -11.31 -7.77 1.79
C GLY A 603 -11.56 -7.65 3.29
N PHE A 604 -12.07 -6.48 3.68
CA PHE A 604 -12.72 -6.27 4.96
C PHE A 604 -11.84 -6.34 6.23
N THR A 605 -11.11 -5.25 6.49
CA THR A 605 -10.64 -4.94 7.84
C THR A 605 -11.06 -3.53 8.21
N SER A 606 -11.96 -3.43 9.17
CA SER A 606 -12.55 -2.20 9.69
C SER A 606 -11.53 -1.31 10.42
N GLY A 607 -11.82 0.01 10.48
CA GLY A 607 -11.18 0.91 11.46
C GLY A 607 -9.73 1.37 11.21
N LYS A 608 -9.20 1.22 9.98
CA LYS A 608 -7.75 1.30 9.71
C LYS A 608 -7.00 2.59 10.07
N GLN A 609 -7.63 3.75 10.26
CA GLN A 609 -6.85 4.96 10.61
C GLN A 609 -6.40 5.01 12.08
N MET A 610 -6.95 4.17 12.96
CA MET A 610 -6.35 3.92 14.28
C MET A 610 -6.02 2.44 14.52
N TYR A 611 -6.74 1.52 13.88
CA TYR A 611 -6.56 0.09 14.13
C TYR A 611 -5.41 -0.55 13.32
N GLN A 612 -4.92 0.08 12.25
CA GLN A 612 -3.90 -0.52 11.38
C GLN A 612 -2.62 0.27 11.18
N HIS A 613 -2.49 1.46 11.75
CA HIS A 613 -1.18 2.11 11.84
C HIS A 613 -0.35 1.62 13.04
N PHE A 614 -0.88 0.71 13.86
CA PHE A 614 -0.23 0.29 15.11
C PHE A 614 -0.05 -1.22 15.31
N LEU A 615 -0.72 -2.07 14.52
CA LEU A 615 -0.48 -3.51 14.50
C LEU A 615 -0.08 -3.90 13.08
N GLY A 616 1.20 -4.22 12.88
CA GLY A 616 1.67 -4.83 11.65
C GLY A 616 0.94 -6.15 11.44
N GLN A 617 -0.06 -6.17 10.55
CA GLN A 617 -0.84 -7.36 10.25
C GLN A 617 -0.36 -8.09 8.99
N TYR A 618 0.90 -7.90 8.60
CA TYR A 618 1.65 -8.86 7.78
C TYR A 618 3.11 -8.91 8.23
N PRO A 619 3.58 -10.05 8.74
CA PRO A 619 5.00 -10.29 8.92
C PRO A 619 5.73 -10.46 7.58
N GLU A 620 5.03 -10.66 6.44
CA GLU A 620 5.63 -10.77 5.10
C GLU A 620 6.53 -9.57 4.75
N GLN A 621 6.33 -8.45 5.44
CA GLN A 621 7.29 -7.37 5.51
C GLN A 621 8.26 -7.66 6.62
N GLY A 622 9.27 -8.44 6.27
CA GLY A 622 10.55 -8.33 6.91
C GLY A 622 10.86 -6.91 7.34
N GLY A 623 10.76 -6.65 8.64
CA GLY A 623 10.34 -5.31 9.01
C GLY A 623 11.29 -4.17 8.64
N GLY A 624 10.80 -2.98 8.96
CA GLY A 624 11.46 -1.74 8.61
C GLY A 624 10.61 -0.97 7.63
N SER A 625 9.40 -0.61 8.06
CA SER A 625 8.68 0.53 7.51
C SER A 625 7.65 0.94 8.57
N GLY A 626 7.91 1.86 9.49
CA GLY A 626 8.89 2.93 9.38
C GLY A 626 8.57 3.89 8.24
N TYR A 627 7.31 4.01 7.81
CA TYR A 627 6.80 5.24 7.23
C TYR A 627 6.21 6.07 8.40
N TYR A 628 7.01 6.67 9.28
CA TYR A 628 7.49 8.02 9.02
C TYR A 628 8.06 8.13 7.62
N GLY A 629 7.29 8.78 6.73
CA GLY A 629 7.89 9.32 5.52
C GLY A 629 9.13 10.08 5.95
N GLY A 630 10.30 9.52 5.62
CA GLY A 630 11.52 10.29 5.57
C GLY A 630 11.28 11.33 4.50
N TYR A 631 10.78 12.48 4.92
CA TYR A 631 10.84 13.69 4.12
C TYR A 631 12.31 13.83 3.72
N ASN A 632 12.59 13.91 2.42
CA ASN A 632 13.89 14.38 1.98
C ASN A 632 14.01 15.83 2.43
N PHE A 633 14.59 16.04 3.60
CA PHE A 633 15.11 17.34 4.00
C PHE A 633 16.29 17.62 3.06
N THR A 634 16.11 18.49 2.08
CA THR A 634 17.29 19.07 1.44
C THR A 634 17.96 19.98 2.46
N GLY A 635 19.30 19.97 2.54
CA GLY A 635 20.05 20.72 3.55
C GLY A 635 19.85 22.25 3.51
N LYS A 636 19.16 22.79 2.49
CA LYS A 636 18.86 24.21 2.35
C LYS A 636 17.50 24.62 2.96
N GLU A 637 16.49 23.75 2.91
CA GLU A 637 15.16 23.97 3.54
C GLU A 637 15.22 23.81 5.07
N ALA A 638 16.06 22.88 5.55
CA ALA A 638 16.42 22.78 6.96
C ALA A 638 17.12 24.05 7.47
N GLY A 639 17.98 24.67 6.66
CA GLY A 639 18.71 25.89 7.03
C GLY A 639 17.81 27.12 7.20
N SER A 640 16.80 27.27 6.36
CA SER A 640 15.82 28.37 6.45
C SER A 640 14.84 28.20 7.61
N ILE A 641 14.38 26.98 7.90
CA ILE A 641 13.56 26.68 9.08
C ILE A 641 14.38 26.84 10.37
N PHE A 642 15.65 26.43 10.38
CA PHE A 642 16.55 26.68 11.53
C PHE A 642 16.77 28.18 11.76
N ASN A 643 16.93 28.97 10.71
CA ASN A 643 17.06 30.42 10.83
C ASN A 643 15.75 31.09 11.30
N TYR A 644 14.58 30.58 10.91
CA TYR A 644 13.27 31.04 11.41
C TYR A 644 13.12 30.88 12.92
N PHE A 645 13.40 29.69 13.46
CA PHE A 645 13.36 29.47 14.92
C PHE A 645 14.51 30.16 15.66
N LYS A 646 15.69 30.28 15.04
CA LYS A 646 16.82 31.06 15.60
C LYS A 646 16.51 32.55 15.73
N ASN A 647 15.64 33.09 14.87
CA ASN A 647 15.22 34.49 14.89
C ASN A 647 13.91 34.74 15.68
N GLY A 648 13.39 33.74 16.42
CA GLY A 648 12.27 33.92 17.36
C GLY A 648 10.88 33.52 16.86
N GLY A 649 10.76 32.87 15.70
CA GLY A 649 9.48 32.41 15.16
C GLY A 649 8.77 31.32 15.98
N SER A 650 7.44 31.31 15.94
CA SER A 650 6.54 30.44 16.72
C SER A 650 5.78 29.44 15.84
N MET A 651 5.48 28.24 16.35
CA MET A 651 4.68 27.23 15.62
C MET A 651 3.30 27.71 15.18
N SER A 652 2.76 28.78 15.78
CA SER A 652 1.45 29.37 15.41
C SER A 652 1.46 30.14 14.09
N GLU A 653 2.63 30.41 13.51
CA GLU A 653 2.81 31.24 12.31
C GLU A 653 3.25 30.43 11.08
N LEU A 654 3.18 29.10 11.16
CA LEU A 654 3.39 28.17 10.06
C LEU A 654 2.04 27.80 9.43
N SER A 655 1.94 27.81 8.09
CA SER A 655 0.74 27.36 7.35
C SER A 655 1.02 26.07 6.58
N PHE A 656 0.05 25.15 6.63
CA PHE A 656 0.10 23.82 6.01
C PHE A 656 -1.12 23.64 5.11
N ASP A 657 -0.98 23.90 3.82
CA ASP A 657 -2.08 23.83 2.85
C ASP A 657 -1.60 23.27 1.49
N ASN A 658 -2.45 22.50 0.79
CA ASN A 658 -2.24 22.00 -0.58
C ASN A 658 -0.87 21.36 -0.86
N ASN A 659 -0.40 20.47 0.02
CA ASN A 659 0.92 19.84 -0.06
C ASN A 659 2.09 20.84 0.01
N TYR A 660 1.92 21.96 0.71
CA TYR A 660 3.01 22.88 1.01
C TYR A 660 3.09 23.23 2.49
N VAL A 661 4.32 23.45 2.97
CA VAL A 661 4.60 24.14 4.24
C VAL A 661 5.09 25.53 3.91
N SER A 662 4.48 26.57 4.48
CA SER A 662 4.88 27.96 4.25
C SER A 662 5.20 28.70 5.55
N TRP A 663 6.22 29.56 5.50
CA TRP A 663 6.66 30.38 6.64
C TRP A 663 7.39 31.65 6.17
N TRP A 664 7.52 32.62 7.09
CA TRP A 664 8.05 33.94 6.79
C TRP A 664 9.36 34.18 7.53
N THR A 665 10.40 34.66 6.85
CA THR A 665 11.63 35.12 7.51
C THR A 665 11.77 36.62 7.30
N GLY A 666 11.63 37.40 8.36
CA GLY A 666 11.82 38.85 8.30
C GLY A 666 13.23 39.23 7.83
N GLY A 667 13.34 40.34 7.10
CA GLY A 667 14.61 40.90 6.63
C GLY A 667 15.52 41.39 7.76
N ALA A 668 16.81 41.57 7.43
CA ALA A 668 17.85 41.94 8.39
C ALA A 668 17.59 43.32 9.05
N LEU A 669 17.90 43.42 10.35
CA LEU A 669 17.88 44.68 11.10
C LEU A 669 18.86 45.70 10.48
N GLY A 670 18.35 46.84 10.01
CA GLY A 670 19.18 48.04 9.79
C GLY A 670 18.94 48.87 8.52
N ASP A 671 18.00 48.53 7.64
CA ASP A 671 17.74 49.32 6.43
C ASP A 671 16.32 49.90 6.41
N ALA A 672 16.23 51.24 6.35
CA ALA A 672 14.97 51.98 6.54
C ALA A 672 14.02 51.89 5.34
N ASN A 673 14.47 51.33 4.21
CA ASN A 673 13.66 51.18 2.99
C ASN A 673 13.08 49.77 2.79
N THR A 674 13.35 48.81 3.68
CA THR A 674 12.88 47.40 3.53
C THR A 674 12.17 46.85 4.77
N ALA A 675 11.66 47.71 5.65
CA ALA A 675 11.02 47.32 6.91
C ALA A 675 9.72 46.49 6.77
N GLN A 676 9.32 46.11 5.56
CA GLN A 676 8.19 45.20 5.29
C GLN A 676 8.44 44.22 4.13
N GLU A 677 9.68 43.92 3.74
CA GLU A 677 9.88 42.82 2.80
C GLU A 677 9.82 41.47 3.54
N MET A 678 8.63 40.87 3.51
CA MET A 678 8.39 39.50 3.94
C MET A 678 8.81 38.55 2.83
N ILE A 679 9.89 37.79 3.03
CA ILE A 679 10.25 36.70 2.12
C ILE A 679 9.39 35.49 2.50
N GLY A 680 8.41 35.19 1.66
CA GLY A 680 7.59 33.99 1.77
C GLY A 680 8.37 32.76 1.30
N HIS A 681 8.56 31.80 2.18
CA HIS A 681 9.14 30.49 1.85
C HIS A 681 8.03 29.47 1.72
N MET A 682 8.17 28.55 0.78
CA MET A 682 7.20 27.51 0.52
C MET A 682 7.93 26.20 0.16
N MET A 683 7.68 25.13 0.91
CA MET A 683 8.25 23.81 0.70
C MET A 683 7.20 22.88 0.12
N LYS A 684 7.44 22.29 -1.06
CA LYS A 684 6.53 21.35 -1.72
C LYS A 684 6.67 19.94 -1.14
N LEU A 685 5.56 19.34 -0.76
CA LEU A 685 5.43 17.94 -0.37
C LEU A 685 5.11 17.12 -1.65
N SER A 686 6.16 16.89 -2.47
CA SER A 686 6.33 16.10 -3.72
C SER A 686 5.17 15.78 -4.70
N THR A 687 5.48 15.83 -6.01
CA THR A 687 5.11 14.83 -7.04
C THR A 687 6.29 14.61 -8.02
N SER A 688 6.49 13.36 -8.47
CA SER A 688 7.61 12.85 -9.31
C SER A 688 7.57 13.28 -10.79
N PRO A 689 8.72 13.36 -11.49
CA PRO A 689 8.75 13.15 -12.95
C PRO A 689 9.77 12.12 -13.45
N GLU A 690 9.43 11.59 -14.63
CA GLU A 690 9.98 10.47 -15.40
C GLU A 690 11.20 10.82 -16.30
N ASP A 691 11.92 9.76 -16.70
CA ASP A 691 12.76 9.56 -17.91
C ASP A 691 13.89 10.54 -18.32
N SER A 692 15.14 10.04 -18.30
CA SER A 692 16.07 10.14 -19.46
C SER A 692 17.34 9.30 -19.27
N SER A 693 17.75 8.66 -20.36
CA SER A 693 18.82 7.68 -20.52
C SER A 693 20.25 8.25 -20.40
N LEU A 694 21.10 7.59 -19.61
CA LEU A 694 22.53 7.90 -19.41
C LEU A 694 23.39 7.52 -20.62
N GLY A 695 23.92 8.52 -21.34
CA GLY A 695 25.03 8.38 -22.29
C GLY A 695 26.30 9.02 -21.72
N ILE A 696 27.37 8.24 -21.55
CA ILE A 696 28.68 8.68 -21.04
C ILE A 696 29.55 9.15 -22.22
N TYR A 697 30.05 10.39 -22.22
CA TYR A 697 30.88 10.95 -23.29
C TYR A 697 32.37 11.15 -22.90
N SER A 698 33.25 10.53 -23.69
CA SER A 698 34.66 10.83 -24.00
C SER A 698 35.79 10.66 -22.93
N PRO A 699 37.06 10.45 -23.34
CA PRO A 699 38.17 10.01 -22.48
C PRO A 699 38.70 11.06 -21.48
N LEU A 700 38.42 12.36 -21.65
CA LEU A 700 38.82 13.38 -20.68
C LEU A 700 37.89 13.49 -19.46
N SER A 701 36.66 12.96 -19.56
CA SER A 701 35.80 12.76 -18.39
C SER A 701 36.42 11.81 -17.36
N GLN A 702 37.41 11.00 -17.75
CA GLN A 702 38.13 10.10 -16.87
C GLN A 702 38.99 10.85 -15.84
N GLY A 703 39.50 12.06 -16.16
CA GLY A 703 40.25 12.90 -15.21
C GLY A 703 39.38 13.40 -14.05
N ASN A 704 38.17 13.89 -14.35
CA ASN A 704 37.17 14.29 -13.35
C ASN A 704 36.59 13.09 -12.57
N THR A 705 36.46 11.93 -13.22
CA THR A 705 36.07 10.67 -12.57
C THR A 705 37.16 10.14 -11.63
N LEU A 706 38.44 10.43 -11.90
CA LEU A 706 39.57 10.13 -11.01
C LEU A 706 39.61 11.06 -9.79
N LEU A 707 39.27 12.34 -9.97
CA LEU A 707 39.16 13.32 -8.88
C LEU A 707 37.95 13.06 -7.95
N SER A 708 36.92 12.36 -8.42
CA SER A 708 35.76 11.96 -7.62
C SER A 708 36.03 10.78 -6.66
N PHE A 709 37.16 10.05 -6.82
CA PHE A 709 37.61 9.03 -5.85
C PHE A 709 38.13 9.60 -4.51
N ASN A 710 38.12 10.94 -4.33
CA ASN A 710 38.49 11.58 -3.06
C ASN A 710 37.50 11.34 -1.89
N GLY A 711 36.45 10.55 -2.10
CA GLY A 711 35.38 10.29 -1.13
C GLY A 711 35.62 9.22 -0.07
N VAL A 712 36.86 8.84 0.27
CA VAL A 712 37.09 7.93 1.43
C VAL A 712 38.17 8.46 2.36
N TYR A 713 37.80 9.51 3.11
CA TYR A 713 38.56 9.97 4.27
C TYR A 713 37.65 10.08 5.51
N MET A 714 37.04 8.98 5.92
CA MET A 714 36.49 8.89 7.29
C MET A 714 37.60 8.57 8.29
N SER A 715 38.50 9.51 8.51
CA SER A 715 39.30 9.57 9.74
C SER A 715 39.67 11.01 10.04
N ASN A 716 38.81 11.75 10.76
CA ASN A 716 39.17 12.87 11.64
C ASN A 716 37.95 13.50 12.36
N LEU A 717 37.01 12.71 12.88
CA LEU A 717 36.24 13.17 14.04
C LEU A 717 36.95 12.67 15.31
N PRO A 718 37.59 13.55 16.10
CA PRO A 718 38.26 13.14 17.32
C PRO A 718 37.21 12.78 18.38
N TYR A 719 36.87 11.49 18.48
CA TYR A 719 35.99 10.97 19.53
C TYR A 719 36.75 10.85 20.85
N ARG A 720 36.96 11.99 21.53
CA ARG A 720 37.33 12.04 22.96
C ARG A 720 36.13 12.56 23.73
N ARG A 721 35.44 11.69 24.47
CA ARG A 721 34.37 12.13 25.36
C ARG A 721 35.01 12.62 26.67
N TYR A 722 34.87 13.91 26.93
CA TYR A 722 35.25 14.51 28.21
C TYR A 722 34.36 13.94 29.31
N ILE A 723 34.97 13.37 30.34
CA ILE A 723 34.25 12.74 31.46
C ILE A 723 34.31 13.54 32.76
N GLY A 724 35.17 14.55 32.83
CA GLY A 724 35.27 15.45 33.99
C GLY A 724 36.67 16.02 34.20
N THR A 725 36.80 16.97 35.12
CA THR A 725 38.09 17.50 35.59
C THR A 725 38.33 16.94 36.98
N ALA A 726 39.37 16.12 37.13
CA ALA A 726 39.83 15.68 38.45
C ALA A 726 40.83 16.71 38.98
N ARG A 727 40.74 17.04 40.28
CA ARG A 727 41.72 17.84 41.03
C ARG A 727 42.41 16.94 42.06
N ARG A 728 43.68 17.21 42.38
CA ARG A 728 44.51 16.38 43.29
C ARG A 728 43.84 16.00 44.62
N ASN A 729 42.98 16.88 45.17
CA ASN A 729 42.29 16.67 46.45
C ASN A 729 40.76 16.56 46.33
N ALA A 730 40.21 16.46 45.12
CA ALA A 730 38.78 16.29 44.86
C ALA A 730 38.56 15.38 43.63
N PRO A 731 38.67 14.05 43.79
CA PRO A 731 38.45 13.10 42.70
C PRO A 731 36.97 13.03 42.34
N PHE A 732 36.68 12.69 41.08
CA PHE A 732 35.31 12.39 40.65
C PHE A 732 35.21 10.91 40.24
N THR A 733 34.03 10.33 40.43
CA THR A 733 33.78 8.92 40.13
C THR A 733 32.92 8.83 38.88
N TYR A 734 33.38 8.08 37.87
CA TYR A 734 32.64 7.83 36.64
C TYR A 734 32.54 6.32 36.39
N ARG A 735 31.31 5.80 36.32
CA ARG A 735 31.02 4.36 36.22
C ARG A 735 31.73 3.49 37.28
N GLY A 736 31.70 3.94 38.54
CA GLY A 736 32.24 3.21 39.68
C GLY A 736 33.77 3.28 39.86
N VAL A 737 34.50 3.85 38.90
CA VAL A 737 35.97 4.04 38.98
C VAL A 737 36.27 5.48 39.39
N ARG A 738 37.15 5.66 40.38
CA ARG A 738 37.50 6.96 40.96
C ARG A 738 38.74 7.52 40.29
N TYR A 739 38.61 8.68 39.63
CA TYR A 739 39.69 9.29 38.83
C TYR A 739 40.38 10.41 39.61
N TYR A 740 41.71 10.31 39.73
CA TYR A 740 42.58 11.29 40.38
C TYR A 740 43.51 11.93 39.34
N GLY A 741 43.65 13.25 39.36
CA GLY A 741 44.51 13.95 38.40
C GLY A 741 44.52 15.46 38.63
N ASN A 742 45.38 16.18 37.92
CA ASN A 742 45.44 17.64 37.88
C ASN A 742 45.05 18.12 36.47
N GLY A 743 43.82 17.84 36.03
CA GLY A 743 43.37 18.27 34.70
C GLY A 743 42.14 17.55 34.12
N ARG A 744 41.83 17.89 32.87
CA ARG A 744 40.70 17.34 32.09
C ARG A 744 40.97 15.88 31.71
N THR A 745 40.04 14.97 32.02
CA THR A 745 40.16 13.53 31.78
C THR A 745 39.21 13.07 30.67
N PHE A 746 39.67 12.20 29.76
CA PHE A 746 38.94 11.74 28.57
C PHE A 746 39.01 10.21 28.41
N LEU A 747 37.92 9.57 27.94
CA LEU A 747 37.92 8.16 27.52
C LEU A 747 38.06 8.05 26.00
N LYS A 748 38.82 7.05 25.52
CA LYS A 748 38.84 6.61 24.12
C LYS A 748 37.87 5.45 23.93
N SER A 749 37.08 5.48 22.86
CA SER A 749 36.16 4.41 22.48
C SER A 749 36.80 3.52 21.41
N GLU A 750 36.99 2.23 21.67
CA GLU A 750 37.29 1.23 20.64
C GLU A 750 36.07 0.32 20.46
N SER A 751 35.24 0.63 19.47
CA SER A 751 34.42 -0.36 18.73
C SER A 751 33.61 0.35 17.64
N LEU A 752 33.84 -0.04 16.38
CA LEU A 752 32.84 -0.25 15.31
C LEU A 752 33.54 -0.30 13.93
N ILE A 753 33.38 -1.46 13.27
CA ILE A 753 33.59 -1.74 11.84
C ILE A 753 35.04 -1.73 11.34
N ASN A 754 35.40 -2.77 10.58
CA ASN A 754 36.73 -2.99 10.01
C ASN A 754 36.97 -2.06 8.78
N VAL A 755 37.03 -0.74 9.00
CA VAL A 755 37.25 0.28 7.96
C VAL A 755 38.75 0.50 7.67
N LYS A 756 39.66 -0.25 8.32
CA LYS A 756 41.11 -0.06 8.22
C LYS A 756 41.67 -0.31 6.80
N GLY A 757 41.05 -1.18 6.01
CA GLY A 757 41.43 -1.45 4.62
C GLY A 757 41.08 -0.29 3.67
N LEU A 758 39.83 0.18 3.73
CA LEU A 758 39.30 1.25 2.87
C LEU A 758 39.96 2.62 3.16
N ILE A 759 40.27 2.90 4.44
CA ILE A 759 40.98 4.12 4.85
C ILE A 759 42.46 4.10 4.41
N ARG A 760 43.11 2.93 4.37
CA ARG A 760 44.48 2.82 3.83
C ARG A 760 44.53 3.11 2.33
N THR A 761 43.55 2.61 1.59
CA THR A 761 43.44 2.81 0.14
C THR A 761 43.13 4.28 -0.20
N GLY A 762 42.21 4.93 0.51
CA GLY A 762 41.90 6.36 0.33
C GLY A 762 43.06 7.31 0.67
N LYS A 763 43.88 6.96 1.68
CA LYS A 763 45.08 7.73 2.07
C LYS A 763 46.20 7.74 1.03
N ILE A 764 46.28 6.68 0.23
CA ILE A 764 47.31 6.54 -0.80
C ILE A 764 46.79 7.08 -2.13
N LEU A 765 45.55 6.75 -2.52
CA LEU A 765 45.02 7.10 -3.84
C LEU A 765 44.51 8.54 -3.96
N GLY A 766 44.02 9.17 -2.88
CA GLY A 766 43.48 10.54 -2.94
C GLY A 766 44.51 11.62 -3.32
N PRO A 767 45.68 11.68 -2.67
CA PRO A 767 46.74 12.61 -3.08
C PRO A 767 47.29 12.30 -4.48
N ILE A 768 47.31 11.02 -4.89
CA ILE A 768 47.74 10.61 -6.24
C ILE A 768 46.73 11.09 -7.28
N SER A 769 45.42 10.96 -7.05
CA SER A 769 44.40 11.41 -8.00
C SER A 769 44.36 12.94 -8.15
N VAL A 770 44.56 13.69 -7.06
CA VAL A 770 44.74 15.15 -7.11
C VAL A 770 45.99 15.52 -7.91
N GLY A 771 47.11 14.83 -7.70
CA GLY A 771 48.34 15.03 -8.47
C GLY A 771 48.16 14.74 -9.96
N VAL A 772 47.48 13.65 -10.32
CA VAL A 772 47.16 13.30 -11.71
C VAL A 772 46.21 14.34 -12.33
N GLY A 773 45.19 14.80 -11.61
CA GLY A 773 44.26 15.83 -12.07
C GLY A 773 44.96 17.17 -12.34
N ILE A 774 45.86 17.60 -11.46
CA ILE A 774 46.68 18.82 -11.66
C ILE A 774 47.57 18.66 -12.91
N ILE A 775 48.17 17.49 -13.12
CA ILE A 775 49.01 17.22 -14.30
C ILE A 775 48.17 17.22 -15.58
N LEU A 776 46.97 16.66 -15.57
CA LEU A 776 46.08 16.67 -16.73
C LEU A 776 45.59 18.09 -17.03
N ASP A 777 45.16 18.84 -16.02
CA ASP A 777 44.66 20.20 -16.19
C ASP A 777 45.76 21.18 -16.62
N TYR A 778 46.90 21.26 -15.92
CA TYR A 778 47.97 22.22 -16.25
C TYR A 778 48.99 21.70 -17.27
N GLY A 779 49.25 20.40 -17.27
CA GLY A 779 50.25 19.78 -18.13
C GLY A 779 49.76 19.58 -19.56
N TYR A 780 48.45 19.37 -19.74
CA TYR A 780 47.84 19.11 -21.04
C TYR A 780 46.70 20.10 -21.35
N GLY A 781 45.69 20.24 -20.49
CA GLY A 781 44.48 21.01 -20.77
C GLY A 781 44.71 22.52 -20.96
N VAL A 782 45.46 23.16 -20.05
CA VAL A 782 45.76 24.60 -20.11
C VAL A 782 46.71 24.93 -21.26
N LYS A 783 47.68 24.07 -21.55
CA LYS A 783 48.56 24.25 -22.72
C LYS A 783 47.81 24.07 -24.03
N GLU A 784 46.83 23.16 -24.06
CA GLU A 784 45.96 22.99 -25.22
C GLU A 784 45.05 24.21 -25.38
N TYR A 785 44.53 24.77 -24.28
CA TYR A 785 43.77 26.04 -24.29
C TYR A 785 44.60 27.22 -24.81
N GLU A 786 45.88 27.32 -24.44
CA GLU A 786 46.79 28.35 -24.95
C GLU A 786 47.11 28.19 -26.45
N ARG A 787 47.01 26.97 -27.01
CA ARG A 787 47.22 26.70 -28.45
C ARG A 787 45.95 26.86 -29.28
N ASP A 788 44.85 26.29 -28.81
CA ASP A 788 43.53 26.36 -29.42
C ASP A 788 42.44 26.38 -28.32
N PRO A 789 41.91 27.56 -27.99
CA PRO A 789 40.88 27.70 -26.96
C PRO A 789 39.58 26.92 -27.25
N ASN A 790 39.36 26.52 -28.51
CA ASN A 790 38.15 25.80 -28.94
C ASN A 790 38.36 24.28 -29.02
N SER A 791 39.55 23.78 -28.68
CA SER A 791 39.82 22.35 -28.66
C SER A 791 38.92 21.67 -27.61
N PRO A 792 38.30 20.51 -27.92
CA PRO A 792 37.51 19.76 -26.94
C PRO A 792 38.35 19.25 -25.76
N ASN A 793 39.69 19.36 -25.86
CA ASN A 793 40.64 18.99 -24.82
C ASN A 793 41.22 20.20 -24.07
N ALA A 794 40.79 21.42 -24.40
CA ALA A 794 41.24 22.65 -23.77
C ALA A 794 40.60 22.84 -22.38
N VAL A 795 41.41 23.21 -21.38
CA VAL A 795 40.94 23.56 -20.03
C VAL A 795 41.35 25.00 -19.73
N HIS A 796 40.36 25.86 -19.46
CA HIS A 796 40.62 27.26 -19.13
C HIS A 796 41.46 27.37 -17.83
N PRO A 797 42.49 28.24 -17.76
CA PRO A 797 43.38 28.37 -16.59
C PRO A 797 42.65 28.54 -15.25
N ARG A 798 41.64 29.42 -15.21
CA ARG A 798 40.80 29.64 -14.02
C ARG A 798 40.00 28.40 -13.58
N LYS A 799 39.62 27.52 -14.52
CA LYS A 799 38.93 26.26 -14.20
C LYS A 799 39.92 25.25 -13.61
N ALA A 800 41.13 25.17 -14.17
CA ALA A 800 42.22 24.38 -13.61
C ALA A 800 42.59 24.81 -12.18
N ASP A 801 42.59 26.13 -11.89
CA ASP A 801 42.83 26.68 -10.55
C ASP A 801 41.74 26.23 -9.57
N LEU A 802 40.47 26.30 -9.99
CA LEU A 802 39.32 25.91 -9.17
C LEU A 802 39.28 24.40 -8.92
N ASN A 803 39.53 23.59 -9.96
CA ASN A 803 39.65 22.13 -9.85
C ASN A 803 40.76 21.74 -8.87
N THR A 804 41.92 22.36 -8.98
CA THR A 804 43.07 22.13 -8.08
C THR A 804 42.71 22.51 -6.64
N THR A 805 42.09 23.67 -6.45
CA THR A 805 41.67 24.16 -5.13
C THR A 805 40.64 23.23 -4.49
N MET A 806 39.63 22.80 -5.24
CA MET A 806 38.60 21.88 -4.76
C MET A 806 39.12 20.46 -4.53
N GLY A 807 40.09 20.00 -5.33
CA GLY A 807 40.79 18.73 -5.12
C GLY A 807 41.62 18.73 -3.83
N ILE A 808 42.39 19.80 -3.58
CA ILE A 808 43.17 19.97 -2.35
C ILE A 808 42.25 20.14 -1.14
N TYR A 809 41.16 20.92 -1.28
CA TYR A 809 40.17 21.09 -0.21
C TYR A 809 39.50 19.76 0.16
N GLY A 810 39.27 18.88 -0.81
CA GLY A 810 38.79 17.50 -0.61
C GLY A 810 39.68 16.66 0.32
N LEU A 811 40.98 16.96 0.42
CA LEU A 811 41.93 16.25 1.29
C LEU A 811 41.86 16.69 2.77
N THR A 812 41.13 17.76 3.09
CA THR A 812 41.09 18.37 4.44
C THR A 812 40.07 17.73 5.40
N GLY A 813 39.36 16.68 4.97
CA GLY A 813 38.32 15.99 5.75
C GLY A 813 37.00 16.76 5.79
N VAL A 814 37.03 18.06 6.11
CA VAL A 814 35.85 18.96 6.05
C VAL A 814 35.49 19.38 4.63
N GLY A 815 36.47 19.50 3.74
CA GLY A 815 36.24 19.84 2.33
C GLY A 815 35.84 18.64 1.44
N THR A 816 35.78 17.42 2.00
CA THR A 816 35.44 16.18 1.27
C THR A 816 34.08 16.26 0.59
N ILE A 817 33.04 16.66 1.32
CA ILE A 817 31.66 16.75 0.82
C ILE A 817 31.52 17.90 -0.20
N PRO A 818 32.03 19.13 0.07
CA PRO A 818 32.04 20.20 -0.94
C PRO A 818 32.76 19.83 -2.24
N SER A 819 33.89 19.13 -2.16
CA SER A 819 34.67 18.69 -3.33
C SER A 819 33.92 17.65 -4.17
N LEU A 820 33.27 16.67 -3.52
CA LEU A 820 32.41 15.66 -4.16
C LEU A 820 31.26 16.29 -4.95
N LEU A 821 30.59 17.28 -4.37
CA LEU A 821 29.48 17.98 -5.01
C LEU A 821 29.96 18.80 -6.23
N TYR A 822 31.10 19.46 -6.12
CA TYR A 822 31.69 20.24 -7.20
C TYR A 822 32.05 19.37 -8.42
N PHE A 823 32.80 18.27 -8.22
CA PHE A 823 33.20 17.38 -9.32
C PHE A 823 32.06 16.52 -9.85
N GLY A 824 31.01 16.28 -9.04
CA GLY A 824 29.77 15.67 -9.50
C GLY A 824 29.13 16.50 -10.62
N VAL A 825 28.88 17.79 -10.38
CA VAL A 825 28.26 18.67 -11.39
C VAL A 825 29.14 18.81 -12.64
N ASP A 826 30.46 18.92 -12.50
CA ASP A 826 31.39 19.03 -13.64
C ASP A 826 31.51 17.73 -14.47
N SER A 827 31.04 16.59 -13.95
CA SER A 827 31.05 15.29 -14.66
C SER A 827 29.76 15.02 -15.45
N PHE A 828 28.65 15.69 -15.11
CA PHE A 828 27.34 15.43 -15.71
C PHE A 828 26.89 16.45 -16.76
N TYR A 829 27.52 17.64 -16.81
CA TYR A 829 27.16 18.70 -17.77
C TYR A 829 28.30 18.98 -18.76
N PRO A 830 28.06 18.95 -20.09
CA PRO A 830 29.03 19.39 -21.09
C PRO A 830 29.39 20.87 -20.86
N GLY A 831 30.67 21.18 -20.63
CA GLY A 831 31.10 22.54 -20.24
C GLY A 831 30.94 22.86 -18.74
N GLY A 832 30.53 21.90 -17.91
CA GLY A 832 30.40 22.06 -16.46
C GLY A 832 29.30 23.04 -16.06
N TRP A 833 29.59 23.89 -15.07
CA TRP A 833 28.67 24.88 -14.54
C TRP A 833 28.21 25.94 -15.57
N GLU A 834 29.00 26.20 -16.62
CA GLU A 834 28.59 27.09 -17.72
C GLU A 834 27.55 26.42 -18.63
N GLY A 835 27.67 25.10 -18.87
CA GLY A 835 26.66 24.32 -19.60
C GLY A 835 25.31 24.32 -18.90
N TYR A 836 25.31 24.19 -17.57
CA TYR A 836 24.12 24.33 -16.73
C TYR A 836 23.47 25.72 -16.86
N GLY A 837 24.26 26.79 -16.97
CA GLY A 837 23.77 28.16 -17.15
C GLY A 837 23.12 28.41 -18.51
N ASN A 838 23.61 27.76 -19.57
CA ASN A 838 23.09 27.93 -20.94
C ASN A 838 21.75 27.20 -21.16
N ASP A 839 21.57 26.01 -20.59
CA ASP A 839 20.28 25.29 -20.62
C ASP A 839 19.16 26.07 -19.93
N TYR A 840 19.49 26.76 -18.82
CA TYR A 840 18.56 27.64 -18.12
C TYR A 840 18.09 28.81 -19.00
N GLN A 841 18.98 29.38 -19.82
CA GLN A 841 18.64 30.47 -20.75
C GLN A 841 17.83 30.00 -21.96
N SER A 842 18.06 28.78 -22.47
CA SER A 842 17.25 28.18 -23.53
C SER A 842 15.79 28.04 -23.11
N ILE A 843 15.55 27.54 -21.89
CA ILE A 843 14.20 27.38 -21.32
C ILE A 843 13.49 28.73 -21.15
N GLN A 844 14.21 29.81 -20.81
CA GLN A 844 13.65 31.16 -20.73
C GLN A 844 13.13 31.67 -22.08
N SER A 845 13.88 31.45 -23.17
CA SER A 845 13.51 31.90 -24.51
C SER A 845 12.25 31.20 -25.08
N GLN A 846 12.09 29.91 -24.79
CA GLN A 846 10.93 29.12 -25.25
C GLN A 846 9.64 29.54 -24.55
N ASN A 847 9.72 29.93 -23.27
CA ASN A 847 8.57 30.40 -22.51
C ASN A 847 8.14 31.84 -22.89
N ALA A 848 9.09 32.72 -23.21
CA ALA A 848 8.81 34.09 -23.64
C ALA A 848 8.13 34.18 -25.02
N ALA A 849 8.27 33.16 -25.87
CA ALA A 849 7.62 33.08 -27.18
C ALA A 849 6.12 32.72 -27.09
N ILE A 850 5.68 32.12 -25.97
CA ILE A 850 4.30 31.69 -25.75
C ILE A 850 3.46 32.80 -25.10
N ILE A 851 4.07 33.63 -24.25
CA ILE A 851 3.41 34.76 -23.56
C ILE A 851 4.36 35.97 -23.54
N PRO A 852 4.07 37.05 -24.29
CA PRO A 852 4.90 38.25 -24.27
C PRO A 852 4.91 38.92 -22.89
N GLY A 853 6.09 39.09 -22.29
CA GLY A 853 6.27 39.72 -20.98
C GLY A 853 6.49 38.76 -19.80
N PHE A 854 6.54 37.45 -20.05
CA PHE A 854 6.83 36.45 -19.01
C PHE A 854 8.34 36.37 -18.74
N ILE A 855 8.79 36.85 -17.58
CA ILE A 855 10.16 36.66 -17.09
C ILE A 855 10.10 35.63 -15.95
N THR A 856 10.79 34.50 -16.10
CA THR A 856 10.94 33.54 -15.00
C THR A 856 12.09 34.00 -14.10
N ALA A 857 11.82 34.43 -12.87
CA ALA A 857 12.86 34.52 -11.86
C ALA A 857 13.17 33.11 -11.32
N PRO A 858 14.43 32.80 -10.99
CA PRO A 858 14.75 31.52 -10.36
C PRO A 858 14.07 31.53 -8.99
N TYR A 859 13.24 30.52 -8.75
CA TYR A 859 12.47 30.31 -7.52
C TYR A 859 11.24 31.21 -7.34
N GLY A 860 10.10 30.78 -7.88
CA GLY A 860 8.83 30.68 -7.14
C GLY A 860 8.25 31.90 -6.42
N SER A 861 8.78 33.11 -6.56
CA SER A 861 8.19 34.32 -6.02
C SER A 861 7.26 34.94 -7.06
N GLN A 862 5.96 34.97 -6.77
CA GLN A 862 5.03 35.92 -7.40
C GLN A 862 5.35 37.31 -6.86
N LYS A 863 5.47 38.31 -7.74
CA LYS A 863 5.27 39.72 -7.37
C LYS A 863 3.82 40.08 -7.69
N PHE A 864 3.12 40.66 -6.73
CA PHE A 864 2.07 41.64 -7.03
C PHE A 864 2.72 43.01 -7.21
#